data_AF-A0A8J3QK51-F1
#
_entry.id   AF-A0A8J3QK51-F1
#
_cell.length_a   1.000
_cell.length_b   1.000
_cell.length_c   1.000
_cell.angle_alpha   90.00
_cell.angle_beta   90.00
_cell.angle_gamma   90.00
#
_symmetry.space_group_name_H-M   'P 1'
#
loop_
_entity.id
_entity.type
_entity.pdbx_description
1 polymer ?
#
loop_
_entity_poly.entity_id
_entity_poly.type
_entity_poly.pdbx_seq_one_letter_code
_entity_poly.pdbx_strand_id
1 'polypeptide(L)'
;MSLRRRAQIAVGALILAVPLAGAASPAYADTTTGSISGTLTTTDGQNRTYYDVTVTNDSGYYQDVFVQDSGTYQFTNVPPGQYTVEYEFDGVQQWYHGKASRLQADPVTVVAGQDTAITDTALPTGTLVGTLTDHAGNPVPDATVWANDPGRALNATGFTDPDGHFSMNAMPGDYEIEFRPSQYPTLDLYDSGTQIPTKFTVTAGDTTTVDEQLPATGSISGHFSDEHGQPAANVTVNAYRNDGSGGFTTTDENGDYTFPYLYVGSGYLVSFQPQAGWEQYAYGATEQADATRFEVTEGGNTVVNDQALGTGSIAVSVKDSVTGQPIADFCASVGSSSACSDGSGQATLTEVRGGTQSLFVYDTANKYLPVYNQPVTVVAGQTTAVTVALAPGAFIDTVVEDASTGAPVSGVCVAQYGGTSFVAVDGFGYCSDSQGKVRIGPIAAGSYRLYADTHAFQVSGDYGDQWVGANGGTGVMAQAAVTNVKAGKEVNGPVIRLDPPGTVTGVVTDGGTGQPVAGATVTNSAIGSGSGSTYRSTETNATGHYTLTGLGPYAWPLLVTPESLPYQWTGGVANRTRAATVTVPAGATVTYNDTLSDGVTVSGTVRHADGTPYSSGRITAYNVGTGDPIGVAQLGSDGTYHLPLIGSQNVKLYIESYTSTRDRGWYGGTDFASATPVDVPVHKDLSLNITMG
;
A
#
# COMPACT_ATOMS: atom_id res chain seq x y z
N MET A 1 -19.77 40.00 22.14
CA MET A 1 -20.25 41.07 23.05
C MET A 1 -21.14 42.01 22.25
N SER A 2 -22.42 42.14 22.60
CA SER A 2 -23.28 43.13 21.95
C SER A 2 -22.89 44.56 22.34
N LEU A 3 -23.21 45.50 21.45
CA LEU A 3 -23.24 46.97 21.56
C LEU A 3 -21.93 47.63 21.07
N ARG A 4 -21.96 48.41 19.98
CA ARG A 4 -22.67 49.69 19.91
C ARG A 4 -22.86 50.17 18.47
N ARG A 5 -24.02 50.82 18.26
CA ARG A 5 -24.47 51.51 17.06
C ARG A 5 -23.66 52.80 16.79
N ARG A 6 -23.43 53.02 15.49
CA ARG A 6 -23.51 54.25 14.68
C ARG A 6 -23.04 55.58 15.27
N ALA A 7 -22.15 56.25 14.52
CA ALA A 7 -22.37 57.65 14.12
C ALA A 7 -21.52 57.99 12.88
N GLN A 8 -22.18 58.28 11.76
CA GLN A 8 -21.62 59.09 10.68
C GLN A 8 -21.65 60.55 11.12
N ILE A 9 -20.56 61.28 10.91
CA ILE A 9 -20.56 62.73 10.79
C ILE A 9 -19.83 63.07 9.49
N ALA A 10 -20.58 63.63 8.54
CA ALA A 10 -20.07 64.31 7.38
C ALA A 10 -20.11 65.82 7.65
N VAL A 11 -18.96 66.49 7.55
CA VAL A 11 -18.76 67.92 7.29
C VAL A 11 -17.39 67.97 6.59
N GLY A 12 -17.15 68.56 5.43
CA GLY A 12 -17.79 69.69 4.80
C GLY A 12 -16.73 70.74 4.45
N ALA A 13 -16.01 70.48 3.35
CA ALA A 13 -15.40 71.41 2.40
C ALA A 13 -14.20 72.34 2.74
N LEU A 14 -13.29 72.32 1.74
CA LEU A 14 -12.35 73.32 1.23
C LEU A 14 -11.04 73.58 1.97
N ILE A 15 -9.91 73.38 1.27
CA ILE A 15 -8.80 74.34 1.13
C ILE A 15 -7.80 73.91 0.03
N LEU A 16 -7.59 74.83 -0.91
CA LEU A 16 -6.45 75.13 -1.79
C LEU A 16 -5.77 74.02 -2.64
N ALA A 17 -5.94 74.17 -3.94
CA ALA A 17 -5.14 73.54 -4.99
C ALA A 17 -3.72 74.13 -5.05
N VAL A 18 -2.72 73.26 -4.95
CA VAL A 18 -1.34 73.49 -5.42
C VAL A 18 -1.08 72.41 -6.47
N PRO A 19 -0.69 72.74 -7.71
CA PRO A 19 -0.37 71.72 -8.70
C PRO A 19 1.04 71.19 -8.38
N LEU A 20 1.11 70.12 -7.60
CA LEU A 20 2.26 69.23 -7.61
C LEU A 20 2.10 68.35 -8.84
N ALA A 21 2.90 68.61 -9.87
CA ALA A 21 3.16 67.66 -10.94
C ALA A 21 3.85 66.43 -10.32
N GLY A 22 3.04 65.49 -9.82
CA GLY A 22 3.48 64.15 -9.50
C GLY A 22 3.80 63.46 -10.82
N ALA A 23 5.08 63.32 -11.12
CA ALA A 23 5.53 62.37 -12.11
C ALA A 23 4.97 61.00 -11.74
N ALA A 24 4.09 60.46 -12.58
CA ALA A 24 3.84 59.03 -12.57
C ALA A 24 5.18 58.38 -12.93
N SER A 25 5.87 57.81 -11.94
CA SER A 25 6.95 56.88 -12.23
C SER A 25 6.38 55.80 -13.15
N PRO A 26 7.03 55.45 -14.27
CA PRO A 26 6.62 54.27 -15.02
C PRO A 26 6.65 53.09 -14.04
N ALA A 27 5.55 52.34 -13.97
CA ALA A 27 5.57 51.04 -13.33
C ALA A 27 6.66 50.25 -14.06
N TYR A 28 7.78 49.98 -13.38
CA TYR A 28 8.75 49.04 -13.87
C TYR A 28 8.01 47.70 -13.94
N ALA A 29 7.72 47.21 -15.14
CA ALA A 29 7.34 45.82 -15.32
C ALA A 29 8.47 45.00 -14.70
N ASP A 30 8.14 44.23 -13.66
CA ASP A 30 9.07 43.25 -13.13
C ASP A 30 9.35 42.24 -14.26
N THR A 31 10.56 42.28 -14.82
CA THR A 31 10.95 41.40 -15.93
C THR A 31 11.35 40.01 -15.46
N THR A 32 11.25 39.74 -14.15
CA THR A 32 11.54 38.43 -13.56
C THR A 32 10.28 37.55 -13.42
N THR A 33 9.09 38.14 -13.54
CA THR A 33 7.78 37.47 -13.43
C THR A 33 6.86 37.89 -14.58
N GLY A 34 5.84 37.10 -14.89
CA GLY A 34 4.76 37.43 -15.84
C GLY A 34 3.42 37.64 -15.14
N SER A 35 2.36 37.80 -15.93
CA SER A 35 0.97 37.83 -15.46
C SER A 35 0.08 36.92 -16.29
N ILE A 36 -1.07 36.56 -15.73
CA ILE A 36 -2.15 35.87 -16.46
C ILE A 36 -3.40 36.73 -16.27
N SER A 37 -3.99 37.19 -17.37
CA SER A 37 -5.27 37.89 -17.35
C SER A 37 -6.30 37.01 -18.04
N GLY A 38 -7.48 36.83 -17.46
CA GLY A 38 -8.45 35.94 -18.05
C GLY A 38 -9.90 36.29 -17.89
N THR A 39 -10.71 35.66 -18.73
CA THR A 39 -12.16 35.80 -18.76
C THR A 39 -12.81 34.42 -18.76
N LEU A 40 -13.69 34.17 -17.79
CA LEU A 40 -14.55 33.00 -17.72
C LEU A 40 -15.98 33.42 -18.10
N THR A 41 -16.52 32.81 -19.15
CA THR A 41 -17.86 33.12 -19.68
C THR A 41 -18.84 31.98 -19.40
N THR A 42 -20.12 32.29 -19.21
CA THR A 42 -21.18 31.28 -19.05
C THR A 42 -21.95 31.13 -20.37
N THR A 43 -22.22 29.90 -20.80
CA THR A 43 -22.94 29.62 -22.06
C THR A 43 -24.42 29.27 -21.88
N ASP A 44 -24.87 29.10 -20.64
CA ASP A 44 -26.20 28.60 -20.27
C ASP A 44 -27.20 29.69 -19.81
N GLY A 45 -26.77 30.96 -19.79
CA GLY A 45 -27.61 32.07 -19.31
C GLY A 45 -27.90 32.05 -17.81
N GLN A 46 -27.21 31.19 -17.04
CA GLN A 46 -27.28 31.14 -15.58
C GLN A 46 -26.36 32.23 -14.99
N ASN A 47 -26.82 32.88 -13.92
CA ASN A 47 -25.94 33.66 -13.05
C ASN A 47 -25.19 32.68 -12.16
N ARG A 48 -23.89 32.52 -12.40
CA ARG A 48 -23.04 31.63 -11.60
C ARG A 48 -22.40 32.33 -10.42
N THR A 49 -22.28 31.63 -9.31
CA THR A 49 -21.52 32.09 -8.15
C THR A 49 -20.09 31.59 -8.30
N TYR A 50 -19.17 32.50 -8.59
CA TYR A 50 -17.75 32.19 -8.68
C TYR A 50 -17.10 32.24 -7.29
N TYR A 51 -16.28 31.24 -7.00
CA TYR A 51 -15.49 31.20 -5.77
C TYR A 51 -14.09 31.73 -6.06
N ASP A 52 -13.30 31.03 -6.86
CA ASP A 52 -11.93 31.43 -7.18
C ASP A 52 -11.41 30.77 -8.48
N VAL A 53 -10.30 31.32 -8.98
CA VAL A 53 -9.46 30.69 -9.98
C VAL A 53 -8.11 30.44 -9.33
N THR A 54 -7.59 29.24 -9.49
CA THR A 54 -6.31 28.81 -8.92
C THR A 54 -5.31 28.47 -10.02
N VAL A 55 -4.06 28.89 -9.84
CA VAL A 55 -2.92 28.53 -10.71
C VAL A 55 -1.84 27.80 -9.94
N THR A 56 -1.43 26.63 -10.45
CA THR A 56 -0.42 25.77 -9.82
C THR A 56 0.64 25.28 -10.80
N ASN A 57 1.84 24.95 -10.32
CA ASN A 57 2.87 24.27 -11.10
C ASN A 57 3.52 23.09 -10.34
N ASP A 58 4.27 22.26 -11.05
CA ASP A 58 4.88 21.04 -10.50
C ASP A 58 6.00 21.31 -9.48
N SER A 59 6.50 22.54 -9.43
CA SER A 59 7.50 23.00 -8.45
C SER A 59 6.86 23.45 -7.12
N GLY A 60 5.53 23.33 -6.99
CA GLY A 60 4.79 23.69 -5.78
C GLY A 60 4.39 25.17 -5.68
N TYR A 61 4.45 25.94 -6.77
CA TYR A 61 3.87 27.29 -6.81
C TYR A 61 2.35 27.21 -6.77
N TYR A 62 1.72 28.12 -6.02
CA TYR A 62 0.28 28.23 -5.83
C TYR A 62 -0.13 29.69 -5.72
N GLN A 63 -1.20 30.08 -6.42
CA GLN A 63 -1.87 31.37 -6.26
C GLN A 63 -3.35 31.24 -6.63
N ASP A 64 -4.23 31.84 -5.84
CA ASP A 64 -5.67 31.94 -6.09
C ASP A 64 -6.12 33.41 -6.21
N VAL A 65 -7.18 33.66 -6.99
CA VAL A 65 -7.82 34.98 -7.12
C VAL A 65 -9.33 34.83 -7.27
N PHE A 66 -10.09 35.77 -6.72
CA PHE A 66 -11.53 35.86 -6.94
C PHE A 66 -11.85 36.33 -8.37
N VAL A 67 -12.83 35.68 -9.01
CA VAL A 67 -13.41 36.16 -10.27
C VAL A 67 -14.33 37.33 -9.98
N GLN A 68 -14.20 38.41 -10.75
CA GLN A 68 -15.10 39.56 -10.66
C GLN A 68 -16.48 39.21 -11.24
N ASP A 69 -17.55 39.94 -10.86
CA ASP A 69 -18.91 39.74 -11.39
C ASP A 69 -19.00 39.78 -12.93
N SER A 70 -18.02 40.42 -13.60
CA SER A 70 -17.86 40.45 -15.06
C SER A 70 -17.26 39.17 -15.66
N GLY A 71 -16.94 38.15 -14.85
CA GLY A 71 -16.23 36.94 -15.26
C GLY A 71 -14.71 37.14 -15.45
N THR A 72 -14.16 38.29 -15.07
CA THR A 72 -12.75 38.64 -15.33
C THR A 72 -11.89 38.43 -14.09
N TYR A 73 -10.66 37.95 -14.28
CA TYR A 73 -9.68 37.72 -13.20
C TYR A 73 -8.25 38.03 -13.67
N GLN A 74 -7.33 38.27 -12.73
CA GLN A 74 -5.94 38.57 -13.04
C GLN A 74 -4.98 38.06 -11.96
N PHE A 75 -3.98 37.30 -12.39
CA PHE A 75 -2.81 36.91 -11.60
C PHE A 75 -1.63 37.83 -11.95
N THR A 76 -0.93 38.31 -10.92
CA THR A 76 0.27 39.15 -11.10
C THR A 76 1.45 38.53 -10.36
N ASN A 77 2.66 38.78 -10.86
CA ASN A 77 3.91 38.26 -10.31
C ASN A 77 4.02 36.72 -10.36
N VAL A 78 3.57 36.12 -11.46
CA VAL A 78 3.65 34.66 -11.69
C VAL A 78 5.02 34.32 -12.30
N PRO A 79 5.83 33.44 -11.69
CA PRO A 79 7.11 33.04 -12.28
C PRO A 79 6.95 32.46 -13.70
N PRO A 80 7.97 32.56 -14.56
CA PRO A 80 7.92 31.91 -15.87
C PRO A 80 7.91 30.39 -15.74
N GLY A 81 7.04 29.72 -16.49
CA GLY A 81 6.85 28.27 -16.39
C GLY A 81 5.55 27.78 -17.01
N GLN A 82 5.27 26.49 -16.86
CA GLN A 82 3.97 25.92 -17.21
C GLN A 82 3.10 25.77 -15.97
N TYR A 83 1.82 26.12 -16.12
CA TYR A 83 0.85 26.18 -15.05
C TYR A 83 -0.41 25.43 -15.42
N THR A 84 -1.01 24.80 -14.41
CA THR A 84 -2.39 24.31 -14.46
C THR A 84 -3.31 25.41 -13.94
N VAL A 85 -4.40 25.70 -14.64
CA VAL A 85 -5.42 26.66 -14.21
C VAL A 85 -6.72 25.93 -13.90
N GLU A 86 -7.23 26.15 -12.70
CA GLU A 86 -8.45 25.57 -12.14
C GLU A 86 -9.46 26.67 -11.85
N TYR A 87 -10.72 26.41 -12.12
CA TYR A 87 -11.85 27.31 -11.87
C TYR A 87 -12.85 26.62 -10.95
N GLU A 88 -13.23 27.31 -9.87
CA GLU A 88 -14.28 26.87 -8.95
C GLU A 88 -15.50 27.79 -9.05
N PHE A 89 -16.65 27.19 -9.35
CA PHE A 89 -17.94 27.90 -9.41
C PHE A 89 -19.07 26.95 -9.02
N ASP A 90 -20.12 27.49 -8.39
CA ASP A 90 -21.34 26.75 -8.03
C ASP A 90 -21.09 25.40 -7.30
N GLY A 91 -19.96 25.27 -6.58
CA GLY A 91 -19.55 24.04 -5.88
C GLY A 91 -18.93 22.95 -6.76
N VAL A 92 -18.58 23.25 -8.02
CA VAL A 92 -17.90 22.34 -8.95
C VAL A 92 -16.57 22.91 -9.44
N GLN A 93 -15.68 22.03 -9.88
CA GLN A 93 -14.36 22.37 -10.40
C GLN A 93 -14.27 22.08 -11.91
N GLN A 94 -13.54 22.92 -12.63
CA GLN A 94 -13.09 22.66 -14.00
C GLN A 94 -11.66 23.17 -14.21
N TRP A 95 -11.02 22.73 -15.29
CA TRP A 95 -9.69 23.12 -15.70
C TRP A 95 -9.69 23.75 -17.10
N TYR A 96 -8.62 24.49 -17.39
CA TYR A 96 -8.46 25.27 -18.61
C TYR A 96 -8.78 24.51 -19.90
N HIS A 97 -9.50 25.20 -20.80
CA HIS A 97 -10.14 24.69 -22.02
C HIS A 97 -11.27 23.68 -21.75
N GLY A 98 -12.10 23.96 -20.74
CA GLY A 98 -13.30 23.17 -20.45
C GLY A 98 -13.02 21.72 -20.11
N LYS A 99 -11.90 21.44 -19.43
CA LYS A 99 -11.51 20.09 -19.01
C LYS A 99 -12.13 19.82 -17.65
N ALA A 100 -12.82 18.69 -17.51
CA ALA A 100 -13.48 18.35 -16.25
C ALA A 100 -12.54 17.67 -15.22
N SER A 101 -11.29 17.39 -15.60
CA SER A 101 -10.30 16.73 -14.74
C SER A 101 -8.92 17.35 -14.89
N ARG A 102 -8.20 17.48 -13.76
CA ARG A 102 -6.82 17.97 -13.70
C ARG A 102 -5.87 17.18 -14.60
N LEU A 103 -6.05 15.87 -14.74
CA LEU A 103 -5.19 15.01 -15.57
C LEU A 103 -5.28 15.33 -17.07
N GLN A 104 -6.37 15.99 -17.48
CA GLN A 104 -6.62 16.39 -18.86
C GLN A 104 -6.43 17.88 -19.09
N ALA A 105 -5.99 18.63 -18.07
CA ALA A 105 -5.85 20.09 -18.12
C ALA A 105 -4.79 20.50 -19.16
N ASP A 106 -5.13 21.47 -20.00
CA ASP A 106 -4.17 22.05 -20.94
C ASP A 106 -3.27 23.05 -20.20
N PRO A 107 -1.93 22.95 -20.33
CA PRO A 107 -1.02 23.83 -19.59
C PRO A 107 -1.02 25.25 -20.15
N VAL A 108 -0.96 26.24 -19.26
CA VAL A 108 -0.76 27.65 -19.58
C VAL A 108 0.70 28.01 -19.38
N THR A 109 1.36 28.52 -20.44
CA THR A 109 2.75 28.95 -20.37
C THR A 109 2.84 30.43 -20.00
N VAL A 110 3.52 30.73 -18.90
CA VAL A 110 3.81 32.11 -18.46
C VAL A 110 5.23 32.49 -18.87
N VAL A 111 5.37 33.68 -19.47
CA VAL A 111 6.65 34.25 -19.88
C VAL A 111 6.93 35.53 -19.10
N ALA A 112 8.18 35.73 -18.68
CA ALA A 112 8.57 36.90 -17.89
C ALA A 112 8.29 38.21 -18.65
N GLY A 113 7.71 39.19 -17.95
CA GLY A 113 7.33 40.50 -18.50
C GLY A 113 6.18 40.49 -19.51
N GLN A 114 5.52 39.34 -19.72
CA GLN A 114 4.37 39.20 -20.62
C GLN A 114 3.08 38.97 -19.81
N ASP A 115 1.97 39.47 -20.35
CA ASP A 115 0.63 39.12 -19.88
C ASP A 115 0.06 38.00 -20.76
N THR A 116 -0.22 36.87 -20.14
CA THR A 116 -0.80 35.71 -20.81
C THR A 116 -2.31 35.81 -20.74
N ALA A 117 -2.93 36.25 -21.83
CA ALA A 117 -4.38 36.37 -21.92
C ALA A 117 -5.02 34.99 -22.17
N ILE A 118 -5.92 34.56 -21.30
CA ILE A 118 -6.66 33.28 -21.43
C ILE A 118 -8.17 33.50 -21.34
N THR A 119 -8.94 32.72 -22.09
CA THR A 119 -10.40 32.77 -22.05
C THR A 119 -10.95 31.37 -21.98
N ASP A 120 -11.94 31.17 -21.12
CA ASP A 120 -12.62 29.87 -21.01
C ASP A 120 -14.13 30.04 -20.86
N THR A 121 -14.83 28.92 -20.99
CA THR A 121 -16.27 28.81 -20.82
C THR A 121 -16.58 27.86 -19.67
N ALA A 122 -17.43 28.29 -18.75
CA ALA A 122 -17.86 27.47 -17.63
C ALA A 122 -18.76 26.33 -18.14
N LEU A 123 -18.39 25.08 -17.83
CA LEU A 123 -19.11 23.88 -18.26
C LEU A 123 -20.53 23.85 -17.68
N PRO A 124 -21.55 23.38 -18.42
CA PRO A 124 -22.90 23.27 -17.90
C PRO A 124 -22.95 22.27 -16.72
N THR A 125 -23.78 22.56 -15.72
CA THR A 125 -23.99 21.70 -14.54
C THR A 125 -25.41 21.14 -14.53
N GLY A 126 -25.62 20.05 -13.80
CA GLY A 126 -26.94 19.60 -13.35
C GLY A 126 -27.07 19.77 -11.83
N THR A 127 -28.27 19.53 -11.29
CA THR A 127 -28.53 19.64 -9.84
C THR A 127 -28.90 18.27 -9.26
N LEU A 128 -28.24 17.88 -8.19
CA LEU A 128 -28.60 16.75 -7.34
C LEU A 128 -29.40 17.28 -6.15
N VAL A 129 -30.61 16.75 -5.96
CA VAL A 129 -31.47 17.05 -4.81
C VAL A 129 -31.92 15.76 -4.15
N GLY A 130 -32.30 15.83 -2.88
CA GLY A 130 -32.74 14.61 -2.22
C GLY A 130 -33.08 14.79 -0.75
N THR A 131 -33.45 13.67 -0.13
CA THR A 131 -33.69 13.55 1.30
C THR A 131 -32.88 12.42 1.92
N LEU A 132 -32.37 12.63 3.13
CA LEU A 132 -31.79 11.59 3.97
C LEU A 132 -32.64 11.43 5.23
N THR A 133 -33.13 10.22 5.45
CA THR A 133 -33.88 9.85 6.66
C THR A 133 -33.21 8.72 7.41
N ASP A 134 -33.46 8.62 8.72
CA ASP A 134 -33.09 7.45 9.49
C ASP A 134 -34.08 6.28 9.27
N HIS A 135 -33.79 5.10 9.78
CA HIS A 135 -34.68 3.94 9.65
C HIS A 135 -36.10 4.16 10.24
N ALA A 136 -36.23 5.07 11.21
CA ALA A 136 -37.52 5.45 11.79
C ALA A 136 -38.26 6.52 10.96
N GLY A 137 -37.64 7.04 9.91
CA GLY A 137 -38.18 8.06 9.01
C GLY A 137 -37.95 9.50 9.49
N ASN A 138 -37.11 9.72 10.51
CA ASN A 138 -36.75 11.07 10.93
C ASN A 138 -35.70 11.67 9.99
N PRO A 139 -35.71 12.99 9.75
CA PRO A 139 -34.69 13.65 8.93
C PRO A 139 -33.31 13.56 9.60
N VAL A 140 -32.27 13.40 8.78
CA VAL A 140 -30.87 13.35 9.23
C VAL A 140 -30.17 14.64 8.80
N PRO A 141 -29.96 15.60 9.72
CA PRO A 141 -29.30 16.86 9.41
C PRO A 141 -27.77 16.75 9.45
N ASP A 142 -27.09 17.72 8.84
CA ASP A 142 -25.64 17.88 8.89
C ASP A 142 -24.86 16.62 8.45
N ALA A 143 -25.44 15.82 7.56
CA ALA A 143 -24.75 14.73 6.89
C ALA A 143 -24.02 15.29 5.67
N THR A 144 -22.73 14.98 5.56
CA THR A 144 -21.96 15.31 4.35
C THR A 144 -22.45 14.40 3.23
N VAL A 145 -22.83 14.97 2.10
CA VAL A 145 -23.19 14.24 0.88
C VAL A 145 -22.01 14.34 -0.07
N TRP A 146 -21.40 13.21 -0.43
CA TRP A 146 -20.28 13.18 -1.35
C TRP A 146 -20.68 12.43 -2.61
N ALA A 147 -20.54 13.08 -3.77
CA ALA A 147 -20.78 12.47 -5.07
C ALA A 147 -19.46 12.28 -5.80
N ASN A 148 -19.19 11.06 -6.26
CA ASN A 148 -17.98 10.70 -6.99
C ASN A 148 -18.33 10.01 -8.32
N ASP A 149 -17.78 10.50 -9.45
CA ASP A 149 -17.75 9.77 -10.73
C ASP A 149 -16.33 9.19 -10.90
N PRO A 150 -16.10 7.92 -10.53
CA PRO A 150 -14.77 7.32 -10.59
C PRO A 150 -14.25 7.16 -12.04
N GLY A 151 -15.15 7.11 -13.03
CA GLY A 151 -14.77 7.01 -14.44
C GLY A 151 -14.22 8.32 -15.02
N ARG A 152 -14.55 9.45 -14.39
CA ARG A 152 -14.14 10.79 -14.84
C ARG A 152 -13.35 11.58 -13.79
N ALA A 153 -13.14 11.03 -12.60
CA ALA A 153 -12.53 11.69 -11.46
C ALA A 153 -13.21 13.04 -11.11
N LEU A 154 -14.55 13.05 -11.11
CA LEU A 154 -15.36 14.22 -10.76
C LEU A 154 -15.89 14.06 -9.34
N ASN A 155 -15.88 15.15 -8.57
CA ASN A 155 -16.41 15.17 -7.21
C ASN A 155 -17.37 16.34 -7.02
N ALA A 156 -18.41 16.15 -6.21
CA ALA A 156 -19.25 17.22 -5.69
C ALA A 156 -19.60 16.94 -4.23
N THR A 157 -19.71 17.98 -3.41
CA THR A 157 -20.00 17.83 -1.97
C THR A 157 -21.14 18.75 -1.56
N GLY A 158 -22.05 18.24 -0.74
CA GLY A 158 -23.16 18.97 -0.15
C GLY A 158 -23.40 18.58 1.30
N PHE A 159 -24.42 19.17 1.91
CA PHE A 159 -24.85 18.84 3.27
C PHE A 159 -26.37 18.74 3.32
N THR A 160 -26.88 17.86 4.17
CA THR A 160 -28.31 17.84 4.50
C THR A 160 -28.66 18.96 5.47
N ASP A 161 -29.81 19.58 5.26
CA ASP A 161 -30.37 20.64 6.10
C ASP A 161 -31.12 20.06 7.33
N PRO A 162 -31.67 20.89 8.24
CA PRO A 162 -32.42 20.42 9.41
C PRO A 162 -33.61 19.49 9.12
N ASP A 163 -34.15 19.55 7.91
CA ASP A 163 -35.28 18.74 7.44
C ASP A 163 -34.79 17.53 6.61
N GLY A 164 -33.48 17.28 6.58
CA GLY A 164 -32.84 16.16 5.89
C GLY A 164 -32.71 16.36 4.38
N HIS A 165 -33.04 17.54 3.85
CA HIS A 165 -32.94 17.83 2.43
C HIS A 165 -31.53 18.25 2.04
N PHE A 166 -31.05 17.85 0.86
CA PHE A 166 -29.84 18.41 0.29
C PHE A 166 -30.07 18.89 -1.15
N SER A 167 -29.24 19.84 -1.56
CA SER A 167 -29.18 20.34 -2.93
C SER A 167 -27.74 20.72 -3.26
N MET A 168 -27.17 20.13 -4.30
CA MET A 168 -25.82 20.42 -4.76
C MET A 168 -25.74 20.38 -6.29
N ASN A 169 -24.83 21.16 -6.88
CA ASN A 169 -24.59 21.08 -8.31
C ASN A 169 -23.47 20.07 -8.59
N ALA A 170 -23.57 19.41 -9.73
CA ALA A 170 -22.57 18.47 -10.21
C ALA A 170 -22.38 18.65 -11.72
N MET A 171 -21.18 18.31 -12.21
CA MET A 171 -20.95 18.21 -13.65
C MET A 171 -21.79 17.06 -14.23
N PRO A 172 -22.11 17.05 -15.53
CA PRO A 172 -22.77 15.90 -16.14
C PRO A 172 -21.89 14.66 -16.04
N GLY A 173 -22.42 13.59 -15.44
CA GLY A 173 -21.63 12.42 -15.09
C GLY A 173 -22.47 11.31 -14.46
N ASP A 174 -21.85 10.17 -14.20
CA ASP A 174 -22.49 9.02 -13.53
C ASP A 174 -21.92 8.91 -12.12
N TYR A 175 -22.67 9.39 -11.14
CA TYR A 175 -22.20 9.56 -9.77
C TYR A 175 -22.63 8.42 -8.86
N GLU A 176 -21.70 8.01 -8.01
CA GLU A 176 -21.92 7.24 -6.80
C GLU A 176 -22.04 8.24 -5.65
N ILE A 177 -23.11 8.12 -4.85
CA ILE A 177 -23.41 9.07 -3.76
C ILE A 177 -23.17 8.40 -2.41
N GLU A 178 -22.35 9.03 -1.58
CA GLU A 178 -22.05 8.62 -0.21
C GLU A 178 -22.61 9.65 0.77
N PHE A 179 -23.32 9.18 1.81
CA PHE A 179 -23.77 10.02 2.91
C PHE A 179 -22.90 9.76 4.14
N ARG A 180 -22.37 10.81 4.78
CA ARG A 180 -21.58 10.72 6.02
C ARG A 180 -22.26 11.52 7.13
N PRO A 181 -23.23 10.92 7.84
CA PRO A 181 -23.91 11.58 8.93
C PRO A 181 -22.99 11.80 10.14
N SER A 182 -22.74 13.06 10.48
CA SER A 182 -21.85 13.46 11.58
C SER A 182 -22.28 12.93 12.96
N GLN A 183 -23.57 12.65 13.13
CA GLN A 183 -24.16 12.07 14.34
C GLN A 183 -23.96 10.54 14.48
N TYR A 184 -23.46 9.87 13.43
CA TYR A 184 -23.20 8.44 13.42
C TYR A 184 -21.75 8.14 12.98
N PRO A 185 -20.73 8.60 13.73
CA PRO A 185 -19.33 8.50 13.31
C PRO A 185 -18.79 7.05 13.24
N THR A 186 -19.53 6.08 13.79
CA THR A 186 -19.23 4.63 13.68
C THR A 186 -19.88 3.97 12.46
N LEU A 187 -20.63 4.74 11.66
CA LEU A 187 -21.17 4.35 10.37
C LEU A 187 -20.39 5.10 9.28
N ASP A 188 -19.06 4.92 9.25
CA ASP A 188 -18.32 5.25 8.04
C ASP A 188 -18.87 4.34 6.94
N LEU A 189 -19.73 4.91 6.09
CA LEU A 189 -20.37 4.28 4.95
C LEU A 189 -19.32 3.99 3.86
N TYR A 190 -18.35 3.13 4.16
CA TYR A 190 -17.71 2.37 3.10
C TYR A 190 -18.76 1.39 2.61
N ASP A 191 -19.41 1.74 1.50
CA ASP A 191 -20.06 0.74 0.66
C ASP A 191 -18.98 -0.21 0.14
N SER A 192 -18.63 -1.19 0.96
CA SER A 192 -17.84 -2.35 0.60
C SER A 192 -18.56 -3.58 1.10
N GLY A 193 -19.76 -3.82 0.58
CA GLY A 193 -20.57 -4.92 1.05
C GLY A 193 -21.82 -5.20 0.25
N THR A 194 -21.68 -5.57 -1.03
CA THR A 194 -22.65 -6.33 -1.86
C THR A 194 -23.76 -5.60 -2.62
N GLN A 195 -23.73 -4.28 -2.76
CA GLN A 195 -24.49 -3.61 -3.83
C GLN A 195 -23.53 -2.88 -4.76
N ILE A 196 -23.78 -2.95 -6.07
CA ILE A 196 -23.15 -2.01 -6.99
C ILE A 196 -23.69 -0.65 -6.54
N PRO A 197 -22.83 0.33 -6.17
CA PRO A 197 -23.32 1.63 -5.74
C PRO A 197 -24.28 2.15 -6.81
N THR A 198 -25.50 2.51 -6.41
CA THR A 198 -26.52 2.95 -7.35
C THR A 198 -26.01 4.19 -8.05
N LYS A 199 -25.82 4.11 -9.37
CA LYS A 199 -25.31 5.22 -10.17
C LYS A 199 -26.44 6.17 -10.52
N PHE A 200 -26.22 7.45 -10.26
CA PHE A 200 -27.12 8.52 -10.63
C PHE A 200 -26.52 9.32 -11.77
N THR A 201 -27.18 9.29 -12.93
CA THR A 201 -26.75 10.07 -14.10
C THR A 201 -27.22 11.52 -13.96
N VAL A 202 -26.29 12.44 -13.80
CA VAL A 202 -26.54 13.88 -13.82
C VAL A 202 -26.43 14.38 -15.26
N THR A 203 -27.47 15.08 -15.72
CA THR A 203 -27.49 15.72 -17.06
C THR A 203 -27.50 17.24 -16.92
N ALA A 204 -26.84 17.92 -17.85
CA ALA A 204 -26.77 19.38 -17.86
C ALA A 204 -28.17 20.02 -17.88
N GLY A 205 -28.42 20.93 -16.92
CA GLY A 205 -29.68 21.66 -16.78
C GLY A 205 -30.84 20.86 -16.17
N ASP A 206 -30.66 19.57 -15.92
CA ASP A 206 -31.66 18.71 -15.32
C ASP A 206 -31.47 18.57 -13.80
N THR A 207 -32.56 18.26 -13.10
CA THR A 207 -32.54 17.92 -11.68
C THR A 207 -32.67 16.42 -11.50
N THR A 208 -31.73 15.82 -10.77
CA THR A 208 -31.71 14.40 -10.41
C THR A 208 -32.04 14.25 -8.92
N THR A 209 -33.00 13.37 -8.60
CA THR A 209 -33.45 13.15 -7.21
C THR A 209 -32.83 11.89 -6.63
N VAL A 210 -32.33 11.99 -5.40
CA VAL A 210 -31.69 10.91 -4.63
C VAL A 210 -32.27 10.90 -3.22
N ASP A 211 -33.26 10.04 -2.98
CA ASP A 211 -33.83 9.85 -1.65
C ASP A 211 -33.26 8.58 -1.02
N GLU A 212 -32.70 8.71 0.18
CA GLU A 212 -32.02 7.62 0.88
C GLU A 212 -32.53 7.46 2.31
N GLN A 213 -32.59 6.22 2.78
CA GLN A 213 -32.98 5.89 4.15
C GLN A 213 -31.88 5.05 4.81
N LEU A 214 -31.31 5.55 5.90
CA LEU A 214 -30.28 4.83 6.62
C LEU A 214 -30.81 3.48 7.15
N PRO A 215 -30.02 2.40 7.05
CA PRO A 215 -30.40 1.10 7.59
C PRO A 215 -30.64 1.11 9.10
N ALA A 216 -31.38 0.11 9.59
CA ALA A 216 -31.57 -0.12 11.01
C ALA A 216 -30.24 -0.33 11.74
N THR A 217 -30.14 0.20 12.96
CA THR A 217 -28.98 0.04 13.83
C THR A 217 -29.37 -0.55 15.20
N GLY A 218 -28.40 -1.15 15.87
CA GLY A 218 -28.42 -1.45 17.29
C GLY A 218 -27.15 -0.93 17.96
N SER A 219 -26.89 -1.34 19.21
CA SER A 219 -25.72 -0.93 19.96
C SER A 219 -24.94 -2.10 20.57
N ILE A 220 -23.64 -1.89 20.77
CA ILE A 220 -22.81 -2.71 21.65
C ILE A 220 -22.31 -1.81 22.77
N SER A 221 -22.46 -2.22 24.03
CA SER A 221 -21.91 -1.49 25.17
C SER A 221 -21.18 -2.45 26.09
N GLY A 222 -20.38 -1.93 27.01
CA GLY A 222 -19.77 -2.76 28.01
C GLY A 222 -18.94 -2.00 29.02
N HIS A 223 -18.32 -2.77 29.90
CA HIS A 223 -17.38 -2.32 30.90
C HIS A 223 -16.06 -3.07 30.72
N PHE A 224 -14.96 -2.34 30.71
CA PHE A 224 -13.62 -2.88 30.66
C PHE A 224 -12.83 -2.53 31.91
N SER A 225 -12.27 -3.55 32.54
CA SER A 225 -11.43 -3.40 33.74
C SER A 225 -9.99 -3.82 33.48
N ASP A 226 -9.05 -3.31 34.29
CA ASP A 226 -7.65 -3.70 34.27
C ASP A 226 -7.45 -5.13 34.83
N GLU A 227 -6.23 -5.65 34.79
CA GLU A 227 -5.91 -6.99 35.25
C GLU A 227 -6.15 -7.22 36.76
N HIS A 228 -6.38 -6.14 37.52
CA HIS A 228 -6.73 -6.16 38.95
C HIS A 228 -8.23 -5.94 39.20
N GLY A 229 -9.03 -5.79 38.15
CA GLY A 229 -10.48 -5.59 38.21
C GLY A 229 -10.89 -4.15 38.53
N GLN A 230 -9.99 -3.17 38.39
CA GLN A 230 -10.34 -1.74 38.49
C GLN A 230 -10.80 -1.22 37.13
N PRO A 231 -11.67 -0.19 37.07
CA PRO A 231 -12.06 0.44 35.82
C PRO A 231 -10.86 0.95 35.00
N ALA A 232 -10.79 0.58 33.72
CA ALA A 232 -9.70 0.99 32.84
C ALA A 232 -10.17 2.06 31.85
N ALA A 233 -9.72 3.30 32.04
CA ALA A 233 -10.07 4.45 31.21
C ALA A 233 -9.13 4.64 30.01
N ASN A 234 -9.61 5.29 28.95
CA ASN A 234 -8.88 5.58 27.71
C ASN A 234 -8.36 4.33 26.98
N VAL A 235 -8.99 3.18 27.18
CA VAL A 235 -8.71 1.97 26.41
C VAL A 235 -9.42 2.09 25.07
N THR A 236 -8.69 1.94 23.97
CA THR A 236 -9.31 1.92 22.65
C THR A 236 -10.05 0.60 22.47
N VAL A 237 -11.34 0.69 22.16
CA VAL A 237 -12.21 -0.45 21.89
C VAL A 237 -12.61 -0.40 20.43
N ASN A 238 -12.48 -1.50 19.70
CA ASN A 238 -12.95 -1.63 18.33
C ASN A 238 -14.12 -2.61 18.31
N ALA A 239 -15.16 -2.29 17.53
CA ALA A 239 -16.24 -3.22 17.21
C ALA A 239 -16.39 -3.28 15.69
N TYR A 240 -16.08 -4.43 15.08
CA TYR A 240 -16.05 -4.55 13.62
C TYR A 240 -16.40 -5.95 13.12
N ARG A 241 -16.78 -6.04 11.84
CA ARG A 241 -16.97 -7.30 11.11
C ARG A 241 -15.84 -7.50 10.09
N ASN A 242 -15.75 -8.70 9.54
CA ASN A 242 -14.69 -9.03 8.56
C ASN A 242 -14.78 -8.21 7.25
N ASP A 243 -15.95 -7.64 6.93
CA ASP A 243 -16.16 -6.75 5.78
C ASP A 243 -15.66 -5.32 6.02
N GLY A 244 -15.07 -5.04 7.19
CA GLY A 244 -14.59 -3.72 7.59
C GLY A 244 -15.66 -2.86 8.26
N SER A 245 -16.93 -3.26 8.27
CA SER A 245 -18.01 -2.48 8.89
C SER A 245 -17.86 -2.46 10.42
N GLY A 246 -17.91 -1.28 11.01
CA GLY A 246 -17.69 -1.11 12.44
C GLY A 246 -17.20 0.29 12.81
N GLY A 247 -16.67 0.40 14.03
CA GLY A 247 -16.06 1.63 14.50
C GLY A 247 -15.17 1.39 15.72
N PHE A 248 -14.61 2.48 16.24
CA PHE A 248 -13.84 2.48 17.48
C PHE A 248 -14.40 3.51 18.46
N THR A 249 -14.15 3.28 19.74
CA THR A 249 -14.46 4.20 20.84
C THR A 249 -13.38 4.06 21.90
N THR A 250 -13.47 4.86 22.96
CA THR A 250 -12.59 4.73 24.13
C THR A 250 -13.42 4.56 25.39
N THR A 251 -12.93 3.75 26.33
CA THR A 251 -13.54 3.63 27.64
C THR A 251 -13.46 4.96 28.42
N ASP A 252 -14.51 5.28 29.15
CA ASP A 252 -14.58 6.46 30.02
C ASP A 252 -13.84 6.24 31.35
N GLU A 253 -13.91 7.22 32.27
CA GLU A 253 -13.28 7.14 33.61
C GLU A 253 -13.79 5.96 34.46
N ASN A 254 -14.99 5.46 34.18
CA ASN A 254 -15.58 4.29 34.82
C ASN A 254 -15.34 3.00 34.03
N GLY A 255 -14.49 3.01 32.99
CA GLY A 255 -14.23 1.84 32.17
C GLY A 255 -15.38 1.47 31.23
N ASP A 256 -16.42 2.29 31.16
CA ASP A 256 -17.61 2.02 30.36
C ASP A 256 -17.38 2.50 28.92
N TYR A 257 -17.91 1.75 27.95
CA TYR A 257 -17.85 2.09 26.54
C TYR A 257 -19.15 1.77 25.82
N THR A 258 -19.42 2.48 24.73
CA THR A 258 -20.60 2.27 23.90
C THR A 258 -20.33 2.55 22.43
N PHE A 259 -20.89 1.68 21.59
CA PHE A 259 -21.06 1.83 20.16
C PHE A 259 -22.57 2.03 19.93
N PRO A 260 -23.05 3.28 19.89
CA PRO A 260 -24.48 3.54 19.89
C PRO A 260 -25.17 3.19 18.57
N TYR A 261 -24.41 3.13 17.46
CA TYR A 261 -24.93 2.93 16.12
C TYR A 261 -24.06 1.95 15.34
N LEU A 262 -24.44 0.67 15.39
CA LEU A 262 -23.88 -0.40 14.57
C LEU A 262 -24.99 -1.00 13.72
N TYR A 263 -24.70 -1.30 12.46
CA TYR A 263 -25.68 -1.97 11.60
C TYR A 263 -26.16 -3.28 12.21
N VAL A 264 -27.43 -3.59 12.01
CA VAL A 264 -28.00 -4.89 12.38
C VAL A 264 -27.26 -5.99 11.62
N GLY A 265 -26.90 -7.05 12.32
CA GLY A 265 -26.18 -8.18 11.75
C GLY A 265 -25.36 -8.96 12.77
N SER A 266 -25.04 -10.20 12.40
CA SER A 266 -24.15 -11.08 13.17
C SER A 266 -22.70 -10.92 12.74
N GLY A 267 -21.77 -11.34 13.61
CA GLY A 267 -20.36 -11.50 13.23
C GLY A 267 -19.43 -10.39 13.72
N TYR A 268 -19.94 -9.47 14.55
CA TYR A 268 -19.13 -8.44 15.19
C TYR A 268 -18.10 -9.05 16.12
N LEU A 269 -16.89 -8.54 16.04
CA LEU A 269 -15.79 -8.80 16.94
C LEU A 269 -15.60 -7.55 17.79
N VAL A 270 -15.35 -7.72 19.09
CA VAL A 270 -14.98 -6.63 19.99
C VAL A 270 -13.54 -6.84 20.42
N SER A 271 -12.66 -5.87 20.14
CA SER A 271 -11.26 -5.88 20.58
C SER A 271 -10.93 -4.68 21.47
N PHE A 272 -9.98 -4.88 22.37
CA PHE A 272 -9.53 -3.91 23.35
C PHE A 272 -8.02 -3.73 23.20
N GLN A 273 -7.57 -2.48 23.22
CA GLN A 273 -6.16 -2.11 23.20
C GLN A 273 -5.78 -1.42 24.51
N PRO A 274 -5.55 -2.19 25.61
CA PRO A 274 -5.24 -1.62 26.93
C PRO A 274 -3.90 -0.88 26.95
N GLN A 275 -3.00 -1.19 26.02
CA GLN A 275 -1.74 -0.48 25.85
C GLN A 275 -1.23 -0.59 24.41
N ALA A 276 -0.29 0.28 24.05
CA ALA A 276 0.25 0.34 22.68
C ALA A 276 0.83 -1.02 22.23
N GLY A 277 0.37 -1.48 21.06
CA GLY A 277 0.79 -2.75 20.46
C GLY A 277 0.19 -3.99 21.13
N TRP A 278 -0.74 -3.84 22.07
CA TRP A 278 -1.45 -4.96 22.70
C TRP A 278 -2.91 -4.91 22.27
N GLU A 279 -3.37 -5.99 21.66
CA GLU A 279 -4.77 -6.18 21.33
C GLU A 279 -5.26 -7.48 21.97
N GLN A 280 -6.44 -7.46 22.58
CA GLN A 280 -7.17 -8.66 22.99
C GLN A 280 -8.60 -8.57 22.46
N TYR A 281 -9.19 -9.70 22.15
CA TYR A 281 -10.59 -9.82 21.82
C TYR A 281 -11.40 -10.18 23.06
N ALA A 282 -12.67 -9.82 23.03
CA ALA A 282 -13.60 -10.08 24.13
C ALA A 282 -13.51 -11.52 24.65
N TYR A 283 -13.47 -11.64 25.98
CA TYR A 283 -13.34 -12.88 26.72
C TYR A 283 -11.96 -13.55 26.57
N GLY A 284 -10.92 -12.74 26.39
CA GLY A 284 -9.52 -13.15 26.54
C GLY A 284 -8.90 -13.86 25.34
N ALA A 285 -9.56 -13.85 24.18
CA ALA A 285 -8.96 -14.34 22.95
C ALA A 285 -7.84 -13.38 22.48
N THR A 286 -6.66 -13.90 22.16
CA THR A 286 -5.52 -13.08 21.72
C THR A 286 -5.35 -13.07 20.19
N GLU A 287 -6.22 -13.78 19.49
CA GLU A 287 -6.21 -13.99 18.04
C GLU A 287 -7.64 -13.86 17.53
N GLN A 288 -7.81 -13.25 16.35
CA GLN A 288 -9.13 -12.99 15.78
C GLN A 288 -9.90 -14.29 15.48
N ALA A 289 -9.20 -15.35 15.08
CA ALA A 289 -9.82 -16.65 14.75
C ALA A 289 -10.51 -17.32 15.95
N ASP A 290 -10.01 -17.06 17.16
CA ASP A 290 -10.54 -17.61 18.41
C ASP A 290 -11.55 -16.66 19.09
N ALA A 291 -11.81 -15.49 18.49
CA ALA A 291 -12.61 -14.43 19.10
C ALA A 291 -14.11 -14.74 19.05
N THR A 292 -14.80 -14.31 20.11
CA THR A 292 -16.26 -14.43 20.19
C THR A 292 -16.92 -13.46 19.22
N ARG A 293 -17.92 -13.96 18.47
CA ARG A 293 -18.72 -13.15 17.53
C ARG A 293 -20.05 -12.77 18.17
N PHE A 294 -20.40 -11.49 18.06
CA PHE A 294 -21.60 -10.89 18.61
C PHE A 294 -22.61 -10.57 17.51
N GLU A 295 -23.88 -10.59 17.89
CA GLU A 295 -24.99 -10.15 17.06
C GLU A 295 -25.46 -8.77 17.53
N VAL A 296 -25.75 -7.89 16.58
CA VAL A 296 -26.42 -6.61 16.80
C VAL A 296 -27.82 -6.73 16.22
N THR A 297 -28.82 -6.57 17.09
CA THR A 297 -30.25 -6.61 16.72
C THR A 297 -30.80 -5.19 16.63
N GLU A 298 -31.84 -4.99 15.82
CA GLU A 298 -32.51 -3.69 15.67
C GLU A 298 -32.94 -3.09 17.02
N GLY A 299 -32.45 -1.89 17.34
CA GLY A 299 -32.73 -1.18 18.59
C GLY A 299 -32.29 -1.89 19.88
N GLY A 300 -31.64 -3.05 19.77
CA GLY A 300 -31.14 -3.82 20.90
C GLY A 300 -29.74 -3.38 21.32
N ASN A 301 -29.39 -3.67 22.57
CA ASN A 301 -28.06 -3.43 23.12
C ASN A 301 -27.39 -4.75 23.53
N THR A 302 -26.28 -5.07 22.88
CA THR A 302 -25.45 -6.23 23.20
C THR A 302 -24.38 -5.83 24.22
N VAL A 303 -24.40 -6.46 25.39
CA VAL A 303 -23.49 -6.10 26.50
C VAL A 303 -22.25 -7.00 26.51
N VAL A 304 -21.06 -6.41 26.40
CA VAL A 304 -19.77 -7.10 26.34
C VAL A 304 -18.84 -6.57 27.44
N ASN A 305 -18.89 -7.18 28.62
CA ASN A 305 -17.97 -6.83 29.70
C ASN A 305 -16.71 -7.69 29.60
N ASP A 306 -15.54 -7.08 29.80
CA ASP A 306 -14.28 -7.82 29.77
C ASP A 306 -13.24 -7.22 30.74
N GLN A 307 -12.13 -7.95 30.89
CA GLN A 307 -11.02 -7.59 31.76
C GLN A 307 -9.71 -7.75 31.01
N ALA A 308 -8.77 -6.83 31.22
CA ALA A 308 -7.44 -6.91 30.66
C ALA A 308 -6.74 -8.21 31.07
N LEU A 309 -6.12 -8.88 30.10
CA LEU A 309 -5.32 -10.06 30.36
C LEU A 309 -4.11 -9.67 31.23
N GLY A 310 -3.95 -10.36 32.36
CA GLY A 310 -2.79 -10.16 33.23
C GLY A 310 -1.46 -10.51 32.54
N THR A 311 -0.38 -9.93 33.06
CA THR A 311 0.98 -10.14 32.56
C THR A 311 1.71 -11.21 33.36
N GLY A 312 2.65 -11.90 32.73
CA GLY A 312 3.57 -12.83 33.35
C GLY A 312 5.01 -12.56 32.92
N SER A 313 5.91 -13.48 33.24
CA SER A 313 7.32 -13.42 32.83
C SER A 313 7.73 -14.69 32.09
N ILE A 314 8.75 -14.59 31.23
CA ILE A 314 9.37 -15.73 30.55
C ILE A 314 10.86 -15.77 30.91
N ALA A 315 11.30 -16.83 31.57
CA ALA A 315 12.71 -17.10 31.80
C ALA A 315 13.25 -17.96 30.65
N VAL A 316 14.10 -17.37 29.82
CA VAL A 316 14.69 -17.99 28.63
C VAL A 316 16.08 -18.49 28.95
N SER A 317 16.37 -19.71 28.50
CA SER A 317 17.70 -20.29 28.40
C SER A 317 17.90 -20.83 26.99
N VAL A 318 19.15 -20.89 26.53
CA VAL A 318 19.44 -21.30 25.16
C VAL A 318 20.51 -22.39 25.14
N LYS A 319 20.36 -23.36 24.24
CA LYS A 319 21.35 -24.41 23.99
C LYS A 319 21.66 -24.58 22.50
N ASP A 320 22.84 -25.07 22.22
CA ASP A 320 23.20 -25.60 20.89
C ASP A 320 22.37 -26.88 20.62
N SER A 321 21.63 -26.88 19.53
CA SER A 321 20.77 -28.01 19.12
C SER A 321 21.54 -29.30 18.78
N VAL A 322 22.83 -29.22 18.46
CA VAL A 322 23.69 -30.35 18.09
C VAL A 322 24.46 -30.86 19.30
N THR A 323 25.15 -29.97 20.03
CA THR A 323 26.02 -30.38 21.15
C THR A 323 25.29 -30.44 22.49
N GLY A 324 24.12 -29.79 22.59
CA GLY A 324 23.37 -29.63 23.84
C GLY A 324 24.00 -28.65 24.84
N GLN A 325 25.13 -28.03 24.51
CA GLN A 325 25.82 -27.10 25.39
C GLN A 325 25.04 -25.78 25.53
N PRO A 326 25.08 -25.14 26.72
CA PRO A 326 24.42 -23.86 26.92
C PRO A 326 25.08 -22.75 26.08
N ILE A 327 24.25 -21.84 25.56
CA ILE A 327 24.69 -20.63 24.86
C ILE A 327 24.55 -19.46 25.82
N ALA A 328 25.66 -18.80 26.13
CA ALA A 328 25.75 -17.79 27.17
C ALA A 328 25.21 -16.43 26.73
N ASP A 329 25.45 -16.05 25.47
CA ASP A 329 25.16 -14.73 24.90
C ASP A 329 24.02 -14.83 23.88
N PHE A 330 22.84 -14.36 24.25
CA PHE A 330 21.67 -14.31 23.36
C PHE A 330 20.73 -13.20 23.79
N CYS A 331 19.84 -12.80 22.90
CA CYS A 331 18.69 -11.97 23.22
C CYS A 331 17.41 -12.69 22.83
N ALA A 332 16.35 -12.39 23.57
CA ALA A 332 15.01 -12.89 23.32
C ALA A 332 14.01 -11.73 23.32
N SER A 333 12.92 -11.86 22.58
CA SER A 333 11.83 -10.89 22.62
C SER A 333 10.46 -11.48 22.29
N VAL A 334 9.42 -10.85 22.83
CA VAL A 334 8.01 -11.06 22.53
C VAL A 334 7.37 -9.67 22.43
N GLY A 335 6.89 -9.29 21.24
CA GLY A 335 6.38 -7.94 21.00
C GLY A 335 7.42 -6.88 21.38
N SER A 336 7.06 -5.96 22.28
CA SER A 336 7.96 -4.92 22.81
C SER A 336 8.81 -5.36 24.01
N SER A 337 8.55 -6.51 24.62
CA SER A 337 9.34 -7.03 25.74
C SER A 337 10.58 -7.75 25.19
N SER A 338 11.77 -7.32 25.60
CA SER A 338 13.05 -7.91 25.17
C SER A 338 14.05 -7.96 26.31
N ALA A 339 14.86 -9.02 26.36
CA ALA A 339 15.94 -9.17 27.32
C ALA A 339 17.12 -9.92 26.69
N CYS A 340 18.33 -9.50 27.06
CA CYS A 340 19.56 -10.19 26.70
C CYS A 340 20.13 -10.90 27.92
N SER A 341 20.83 -12.00 27.70
CA SER A 341 21.44 -12.78 28.77
C SER A 341 22.74 -12.17 29.30
N ASP A 342 23.37 -11.28 28.54
CA ASP A 342 24.63 -10.59 28.86
C ASP A 342 25.72 -11.55 29.39
N GLY A 343 25.82 -12.72 28.76
CA GLY A 343 26.80 -13.76 29.10
C GLY A 343 26.42 -14.67 30.27
N SER A 344 25.29 -14.44 30.95
CA SER A 344 24.84 -15.27 32.07
C SER A 344 24.22 -16.60 31.64
N GLY A 345 23.82 -16.74 30.37
CA GLY A 345 23.06 -17.87 29.86
C GLY A 345 21.57 -17.89 30.25
N GLN A 346 21.05 -16.84 30.91
CA GLN A 346 19.63 -16.67 31.18
C GLN A 346 19.16 -15.24 30.88
N ALA A 347 17.99 -15.10 30.26
CA ALA A 347 17.32 -13.82 30.05
C ALA A 347 15.88 -13.92 30.58
N THR A 348 15.37 -12.87 31.21
CA THR A 348 13.98 -12.85 31.69
C THR A 348 13.21 -11.73 31.03
N LEU A 349 12.18 -12.08 30.26
CA LEU A 349 11.19 -11.14 29.75
C LEU A 349 10.14 -10.92 30.83
N THR A 350 9.83 -9.67 31.14
CA THR A 350 8.79 -9.27 32.09
C THR A 350 7.65 -8.57 31.36
N GLU A 351 6.51 -8.41 32.04
CA GLU A 351 5.32 -7.76 31.49
C GLU A 351 4.87 -8.38 30.15
N VAL A 352 4.95 -9.70 30.05
CA VAL A 352 4.51 -10.42 28.85
C VAL A 352 3.04 -10.78 29.00
N ARG A 353 2.21 -10.38 28.04
CA ARG A 353 0.77 -10.69 27.99
C ARG A 353 0.51 -12.19 28.22
N GLY A 354 -0.47 -12.51 29.07
CA GLY A 354 -0.94 -13.87 29.28
C GLY A 354 -1.45 -14.54 27.99
N GLY A 355 -1.42 -15.88 27.96
CA GLY A 355 -1.78 -16.67 26.78
C GLY A 355 -0.57 -17.12 25.96
N THR A 356 -0.82 -17.69 24.78
CA THR A 356 0.25 -18.18 23.90
C THR A 356 0.90 -17.03 23.15
N GLN A 357 2.21 -16.88 23.33
CA GLN A 357 3.04 -15.88 22.68
C GLN A 357 4.06 -16.51 21.73
N SER A 358 4.52 -15.73 20.75
CA SER A 358 5.58 -16.12 19.81
C SER A 358 6.90 -15.49 20.22
N LEU A 359 7.81 -16.31 20.73
CA LEU A 359 9.13 -15.91 21.19
C LEU A 359 10.14 -15.89 20.04
N PHE A 360 10.80 -14.74 19.86
CA PHE A 360 11.97 -14.57 19.01
C PHE A 360 13.24 -14.74 19.85
N VAL A 361 14.20 -15.55 19.38
CA VAL A 361 15.50 -15.75 20.04
C VAL A 361 16.63 -15.72 19.01
N TYR A 362 17.69 -14.98 19.29
CA TYR A 362 18.89 -14.93 18.47
C TYR A 362 20.17 -14.84 19.32
N ASP A 363 21.25 -15.37 18.78
CA ASP A 363 22.59 -15.26 19.37
C ASP A 363 23.24 -13.93 18.97
N THR A 364 23.79 -13.21 19.94
CA THR A 364 24.41 -11.89 19.71
C THR A 364 25.78 -11.99 19.03
N ALA A 365 26.44 -13.15 19.14
CA ALA A 365 27.69 -13.41 18.42
C ALA A 365 27.48 -13.79 16.95
N ASN A 366 26.23 -13.88 16.49
CA ASN A 366 25.83 -14.19 15.13
C ASN A 366 26.41 -15.52 14.60
N LYS A 367 26.53 -16.53 15.46
CA LYS A 367 27.06 -17.88 15.19
C LYS A 367 25.95 -18.91 14.93
N TYR A 368 24.75 -18.67 15.43
CA TYR A 368 23.62 -19.60 15.35
C TYR A 368 22.47 -19.01 14.54
N LEU A 369 21.66 -19.88 13.96
CA LEU A 369 20.41 -19.48 13.31
C LEU A 369 19.40 -18.98 14.35
N PRO A 370 18.76 -17.82 14.10
CA PRO A 370 17.68 -17.33 14.95
C PRO A 370 16.40 -18.19 14.84
N VAL A 371 15.55 -18.12 15.86
CA VAL A 371 14.23 -18.76 15.91
C VAL A 371 13.16 -17.67 16.06
N TYR A 372 12.29 -17.53 15.05
CA TYR A 372 11.36 -16.38 14.94
C TYR A 372 9.98 -16.56 15.59
N ASN A 373 9.53 -17.79 15.84
CA ASN A 373 8.16 -18.06 16.30
C ASN A 373 8.11 -19.26 17.26
N GLN A 374 8.92 -19.24 18.32
CA GLN A 374 8.85 -20.30 19.32
C GLN A 374 7.59 -20.11 20.20
N PRO A 375 6.59 -21.00 20.16
CA PRO A 375 5.38 -20.83 20.98
C PRO A 375 5.72 -20.99 22.47
N VAL A 376 5.18 -20.11 23.30
CA VAL A 376 5.28 -20.16 24.77
C VAL A 376 3.97 -19.70 25.40
N THR A 377 3.39 -20.51 26.29
CA THR A 377 2.17 -20.15 27.01
C THR A 377 2.53 -19.44 28.31
N VAL A 378 2.19 -18.15 28.40
CA VAL A 378 2.45 -17.31 29.57
C VAL A 378 1.24 -17.33 30.49
N VAL A 379 1.49 -17.62 31.77
CA VAL A 379 0.47 -17.56 32.84
C VAL A 379 0.64 -16.27 33.61
N ALA A 380 -0.45 -15.52 33.79
CA ALA A 380 -0.44 -14.26 34.53
C ALA A 380 0.12 -14.43 35.95
N GLY A 381 0.96 -13.49 36.39
CA GLY A 381 1.64 -13.49 37.68
C GLY A 381 2.71 -14.59 37.87
N GLN A 382 2.99 -15.42 36.86
CA GLN A 382 3.98 -16.50 36.94
C GLN A 382 5.15 -16.28 35.99
N THR A 383 6.29 -16.90 36.32
CA THR A 383 7.45 -17.00 35.43
C THR A 383 7.46 -18.35 34.72
N THR A 384 7.29 -18.34 33.40
CA THR A 384 7.34 -19.53 32.55
C THR A 384 8.78 -19.77 32.09
N ALA A 385 9.36 -20.91 32.44
CA ALA A 385 10.70 -21.27 31.99
C ALA A 385 10.67 -21.94 30.61
N VAL A 386 11.52 -21.49 29.68
CA VAL A 386 11.67 -22.07 28.34
C VAL A 386 13.14 -22.24 27.99
N THR A 387 13.46 -23.39 27.38
CA THR A 387 14.79 -23.64 26.81
C THR A 387 14.68 -23.75 25.29
N VAL A 388 15.31 -22.83 24.58
CA VAL A 388 15.32 -22.77 23.11
C VAL A 388 16.60 -23.41 22.57
N ALA A 389 16.47 -24.23 21.53
CA ALA A 389 17.62 -24.85 20.87
C ALA A 389 17.94 -24.11 19.58
N LEU A 390 19.13 -23.52 19.47
CA LEU A 390 19.57 -22.85 18.24
C LEU A 390 20.47 -23.77 17.40
N ALA A 391 20.28 -23.73 16.08
CA ALA A 391 21.09 -24.50 15.15
C ALA A 391 22.40 -23.77 14.80
N PRO A 392 23.56 -24.44 14.84
CA PRO A 392 24.81 -23.81 14.40
C PRO A 392 24.72 -23.30 12.97
N GLY A 393 24.97 -22.01 12.77
CA GLY A 393 24.99 -21.37 11.47
C GLY A 393 26.22 -21.77 10.67
N ALA A 394 26.08 -21.77 9.35
CA ALA A 394 27.20 -21.84 8.41
C ALA A 394 27.54 -20.45 7.87
N PHE A 395 28.76 -20.29 7.36
CA PHE A 395 29.25 -19.02 6.82
C PHE A 395 29.94 -19.21 5.47
N ILE A 396 29.75 -18.25 4.57
CA ILE A 396 30.50 -18.14 3.32
C ILE A 396 31.29 -16.83 3.38
N ASP A 397 32.62 -16.95 3.40
CA ASP A 397 33.52 -15.80 3.28
C ASP A 397 33.91 -15.64 1.81
N THR A 398 33.81 -14.42 1.28
CA THR A 398 34.25 -14.10 -0.08
C THR A 398 34.75 -12.66 -0.18
N VAL A 399 35.24 -12.29 -1.36
CA VAL A 399 35.70 -10.94 -1.68
C VAL A 399 35.05 -10.46 -2.97
N VAL A 400 34.75 -9.16 -3.01
CA VAL A 400 34.22 -8.43 -4.15
C VAL A 400 35.34 -7.57 -4.72
N GLU A 401 35.58 -7.71 -6.02
CA GLU A 401 36.61 -6.98 -6.73
C GLU A 401 36.13 -6.56 -8.12
N ASP A 402 36.74 -5.51 -8.64
CA ASP A 402 36.56 -5.07 -10.01
C ASP A 402 37.14 -6.11 -10.98
N ALA A 403 36.34 -6.58 -11.94
CA ALA A 403 36.75 -7.65 -12.84
C ALA A 403 37.96 -7.30 -13.71
N SER A 404 38.18 -6.01 -13.99
CA SER A 404 39.24 -5.54 -14.89
C SER A 404 40.55 -5.25 -14.17
N THR A 405 40.49 -4.71 -12.95
CA THR A 405 41.66 -4.26 -12.19
C THR A 405 42.04 -5.18 -11.03
N GLY A 406 41.09 -6.00 -10.54
CA GLY A 406 41.25 -6.76 -9.30
C GLY A 406 41.27 -5.90 -8.04
N ALA A 407 40.88 -4.63 -8.13
CA ALA A 407 40.78 -3.76 -6.96
C ALA A 407 39.55 -4.15 -6.11
N PRO A 408 39.63 -4.11 -4.77
CA PRO A 408 38.50 -4.42 -3.91
C PRO A 408 37.37 -3.39 -4.07
N VAL A 409 36.11 -3.86 -4.08
CA VAL A 409 34.92 -3.00 -4.20
C VAL A 409 34.10 -3.07 -2.92
N SER A 410 33.88 -1.92 -2.28
CA SER A 410 33.11 -1.76 -1.05
C SER A 410 31.63 -1.47 -1.32
N GLY A 411 30.76 -1.84 -0.39
CA GLY A 411 29.34 -1.49 -0.41
C GLY A 411 28.44 -2.39 -1.27
N VAL A 412 28.99 -3.45 -1.86
CA VAL A 412 28.23 -4.36 -2.74
C VAL A 412 27.56 -5.41 -1.87
N CYS A 413 26.23 -5.48 -1.92
CA CYS A 413 25.46 -6.40 -1.11
C CYS A 413 25.26 -7.73 -1.81
N VAL A 414 25.55 -8.82 -1.10
CA VAL A 414 25.52 -10.18 -1.65
C VAL A 414 24.40 -10.96 -0.98
N ALA A 415 23.46 -11.41 -1.81
CA ALA A 415 22.37 -12.28 -1.39
C ALA A 415 22.66 -13.74 -1.75
N GLN A 416 22.19 -14.66 -0.90
CA GLN A 416 22.36 -16.10 -1.05
C GLN A 416 21.02 -16.80 -1.33
N TYR A 417 21.01 -17.63 -2.36
CA TYR A 417 19.81 -18.35 -2.81
C TYR A 417 20.04 -19.86 -2.71
N GLY A 418 19.32 -20.52 -1.79
CA GLY A 418 19.42 -21.96 -1.52
C GLY A 418 18.49 -22.85 -2.34
N GLY A 419 17.56 -22.25 -3.11
CA GLY A 419 16.55 -22.94 -3.89
C GLY A 419 16.67 -22.70 -5.40
N THR A 420 15.59 -22.99 -6.11
CA THR A 420 15.43 -22.71 -7.54
C THR A 420 14.81 -21.34 -7.81
N SER A 421 14.20 -20.74 -6.78
CA SER A 421 13.49 -19.47 -6.93
C SER A 421 14.44 -18.29 -6.80
N PHE A 422 14.16 -17.27 -7.60
CA PHE A 422 14.80 -15.97 -7.52
C PHE A 422 13.74 -14.92 -7.21
N VAL A 423 13.29 -14.90 -5.95
CA VAL A 423 12.47 -13.81 -5.41
C VAL A 423 13.39 -12.78 -4.80
N ALA A 424 13.24 -11.52 -5.17
CA ALA A 424 13.94 -10.44 -4.49
C ALA A 424 13.62 -10.49 -2.98
N VAL A 425 14.66 -10.58 -2.16
CA VAL A 425 14.52 -10.59 -0.70
C VAL A 425 14.44 -9.17 -0.16
N ASP A 426 13.60 -8.97 0.85
CA ASP A 426 13.59 -7.73 1.61
C ASP A 426 14.87 -7.61 2.45
N GLY A 427 15.47 -6.42 2.41
CA GLY A 427 16.73 -6.13 3.07
C GLY A 427 17.93 -6.29 2.14
N PHE A 428 18.97 -5.48 2.41
CA PHE A 428 20.25 -5.58 1.73
C PHE A 428 20.97 -6.81 2.29
N GLY A 429 21.45 -7.68 1.40
CA GLY A 429 22.22 -8.87 1.81
C GLY A 429 23.50 -8.52 2.58
N TYR A 430 24.49 -9.39 2.54
CA TYR A 430 25.75 -9.12 3.24
C TYR A 430 26.64 -8.23 2.38
N CYS A 431 26.90 -7.00 2.83
CA CYS A 431 27.61 -6.01 2.04
C CYS A 431 29.13 -6.03 2.24
N SER A 432 29.87 -5.74 1.19
CA SER A 432 31.34 -5.74 1.22
C SER A 432 31.90 -4.57 2.00
N ASP A 433 32.94 -4.85 2.79
CA ASP A 433 33.69 -3.82 3.52
C ASP A 433 34.67 -3.05 2.61
N SER A 434 35.45 -2.12 3.18
CA SER A 434 36.45 -1.32 2.45
C SER A 434 37.59 -2.14 1.82
N GLN A 435 37.72 -3.41 2.19
CA GLN A 435 38.65 -4.37 1.59
C GLN A 435 37.95 -5.33 0.61
N GLY A 436 36.67 -5.07 0.29
CA GLY A 436 35.85 -5.91 -0.56
C GLY A 436 35.37 -7.20 0.13
N LYS A 437 35.65 -7.42 1.41
CA LYS A 437 35.32 -8.68 2.08
C LYS A 437 33.86 -8.74 2.44
N VAL A 438 33.26 -9.91 2.22
CA VAL A 438 31.88 -10.22 2.58
C VAL A 438 31.87 -11.50 3.39
N ARG A 439 31.12 -11.49 4.50
CA ARG A 439 30.82 -12.69 5.27
C ARG A 439 29.31 -12.91 5.29
N ILE A 440 28.86 -13.95 4.59
CA ILE A 440 27.46 -14.35 4.47
C ILE A 440 27.16 -15.35 5.57
N GLY A 441 26.23 -15.03 6.47
CA GLY A 441 25.77 -15.92 7.52
C GLY A 441 25.33 -15.22 8.80
N PRO A 442 24.73 -15.95 9.74
CA PRO A 442 24.56 -17.40 9.77
C PRO A 442 23.48 -17.87 8.79
N ILE A 443 23.79 -18.91 8.01
CA ILE A 443 22.83 -19.58 7.12
C ILE A 443 22.73 -21.08 7.43
N ALA A 444 21.62 -21.70 7.03
CA ALA A 444 21.43 -23.12 7.20
C ALA A 444 22.43 -23.93 6.36
N ALA A 445 22.64 -25.20 6.74
CA ALA A 445 23.40 -26.12 5.91
C ALA A 445 22.66 -26.33 4.58
N GLY A 446 23.39 -26.29 3.45
CA GLY A 446 22.75 -26.38 2.14
C GLY A 446 23.68 -26.01 0.99
N SER A 447 23.08 -25.85 -0.18
CA SER A 447 23.75 -25.47 -1.42
C SER A 447 23.24 -24.11 -1.87
N TYR A 448 24.12 -23.12 -1.99
CA TYR A 448 23.74 -21.73 -2.25
C TYR A 448 24.38 -21.19 -3.52
N ARG A 449 23.63 -20.36 -4.25
CA ARG A 449 24.13 -19.47 -5.30
C ARG A 449 24.18 -18.05 -4.76
N LEU A 450 25.17 -17.28 -5.20
CA LEU A 450 25.34 -15.89 -4.76
C LEU A 450 24.89 -14.93 -5.87
N TYR A 451 24.23 -13.86 -5.46
CA TYR A 451 23.82 -12.75 -6.30
C TYR A 451 24.42 -11.46 -5.74
N ALA A 452 25.15 -10.72 -6.57
CA ALA A 452 25.70 -9.42 -6.23
C ALA A 452 24.73 -8.33 -6.70
N ASP A 453 24.14 -7.65 -5.73
CA ASP A 453 23.28 -6.49 -5.91
C ASP A 453 24.13 -5.23 -5.81
N THR A 454 24.17 -4.46 -6.90
CA THR A 454 24.91 -3.19 -6.99
C THR A 454 23.98 -1.98 -6.90
N HIS A 455 22.69 -2.20 -6.72
CA HIS A 455 21.68 -1.16 -6.51
C HIS A 455 21.58 -0.76 -5.03
N ALA A 456 21.95 -1.65 -4.12
CA ALA A 456 21.96 -1.41 -2.68
C ALA A 456 22.81 -0.19 -2.28
N PHE A 457 22.31 0.57 -1.29
CA PHE A 457 22.91 1.79 -0.72
C PHE A 457 24.45 1.81 -0.83
N GLN A 458 25.00 2.73 -1.65
CA GLN A 458 26.40 3.19 -1.68
C GLN A 458 27.32 2.66 -2.81
N VAL A 459 26.91 1.75 -3.69
CA VAL A 459 27.76 1.42 -4.85
C VAL A 459 27.55 2.48 -5.95
N SER A 460 28.64 3.06 -6.45
CA SER A 460 28.60 3.90 -7.64
C SER A 460 27.96 3.09 -8.78
N GLY A 461 27.21 3.74 -9.67
CA GLY A 461 26.60 3.12 -10.85
C GLY A 461 27.62 2.59 -11.88
N ASP A 462 28.81 2.22 -11.44
CA ASP A 462 29.96 1.73 -12.18
C ASP A 462 29.89 0.21 -12.39
N TYR A 463 29.04 -0.51 -11.64
CA TYR A 463 28.89 -1.96 -11.72
C TYR A 463 27.45 -2.39 -11.95
N GLY A 464 27.29 -3.45 -12.74
CA GLY A 464 25.99 -4.08 -12.96
C GLY A 464 25.72 -5.22 -12.00
N ASP A 465 24.45 -5.40 -11.67
CA ASP A 465 23.92 -6.57 -10.95
C ASP A 465 24.33 -7.87 -11.65
N GLN A 466 24.61 -8.93 -10.90
CA GLN A 466 25.00 -10.22 -11.50
C GLN A 466 24.86 -11.40 -10.55
N TRP A 467 24.56 -12.57 -11.10
CA TRP A 467 24.83 -13.85 -10.44
C TRP A 467 26.32 -14.14 -10.45
N VAL A 468 26.83 -14.74 -9.38
CA VAL A 468 28.25 -15.09 -9.26
C VAL A 468 28.51 -16.43 -9.93
N GLY A 469 29.16 -16.42 -11.09
CA GLY A 469 29.64 -17.61 -11.79
C GLY A 469 31.01 -18.08 -11.29
N ALA A 470 31.53 -19.15 -11.89
CA ALA A 470 32.80 -19.75 -11.46
C ALA A 470 34.04 -18.88 -11.75
N ASN A 471 33.98 -18.05 -12.80
CA ASN A 471 35.11 -17.21 -13.27
C ASN A 471 34.72 -15.75 -13.53
N GLY A 472 33.51 -15.32 -13.16
CA GLY A 472 32.93 -14.02 -13.52
C GLY A 472 31.41 -14.03 -13.28
N GLY A 473 30.73 -12.95 -13.66
CA GLY A 473 29.28 -12.86 -13.52
C GLY A 473 28.48 -13.67 -14.55
N THR A 474 27.16 -13.75 -14.35
CA THR A 474 26.17 -14.21 -15.32
C THR A 474 24.80 -13.59 -15.03
N GLY A 475 23.94 -13.47 -16.05
CA GLY A 475 22.54 -13.05 -15.88
C GLY A 475 21.57 -14.22 -15.63
N VAL A 476 22.04 -15.46 -15.73
CA VAL A 476 21.22 -16.67 -15.58
C VAL A 476 21.59 -17.42 -14.30
N MET A 477 20.68 -17.44 -13.32
CA MET A 477 20.88 -18.13 -12.03
C MET A 477 21.39 -19.57 -12.15
N ALA A 478 20.90 -20.35 -13.12
CA ALA A 478 21.31 -21.75 -13.28
C ALA A 478 22.80 -21.91 -13.63
N GLN A 479 23.43 -20.86 -14.15
CA GLN A 479 24.87 -20.82 -14.50
C GLN A 479 25.74 -20.30 -13.35
N ALA A 480 25.14 -19.82 -12.26
CA ALA A 480 25.86 -19.37 -11.08
C ALA A 480 26.60 -20.54 -10.41
N ALA A 481 27.75 -20.25 -9.80
CA ALA A 481 28.50 -21.20 -9.01
C ALA A 481 27.69 -21.61 -7.76
N VAL A 482 27.78 -22.88 -7.39
CA VAL A 482 27.12 -23.44 -6.20
C VAL A 482 28.14 -23.64 -5.10
N THR A 483 27.89 -23.00 -3.96
CA THR A 483 28.68 -23.13 -2.73
C THR A 483 27.94 -24.03 -1.75
N ASN A 484 28.58 -25.13 -1.34
CA ASN A 484 28.01 -26.07 -0.38
C ASN A 484 28.52 -25.77 1.03
N VAL A 485 27.61 -25.61 1.98
CA VAL A 485 27.92 -25.29 3.37
C VAL A 485 27.35 -26.34 4.32
N LYS A 486 28.02 -26.54 5.45
CA LYS A 486 27.60 -27.46 6.52
C LYS A 486 27.41 -26.67 7.81
N ALA A 487 26.50 -27.11 8.68
CA ALA A 487 26.21 -26.45 9.96
C ALA A 487 27.49 -26.25 10.79
N GLY A 488 27.66 -25.05 11.34
CA GLY A 488 28.82 -24.69 12.16
C GLY A 488 30.15 -24.64 11.38
N LYS A 489 30.12 -24.60 10.04
CA LYS A 489 31.33 -24.52 9.20
C LYS A 489 31.38 -23.22 8.42
N GLU A 490 32.62 -22.78 8.21
CA GLU A 490 32.98 -21.65 7.37
C GLU A 490 33.61 -22.20 6.09
N VAL A 491 33.25 -21.63 4.95
CA VAL A 491 33.82 -22.00 3.65
C VAL A 491 34.17 -20.75 2.87
N ASN A 492 35.17 -20.86 2.00
CA ASN A 492 35.48 -19.82 1.04
C ASN A 492 34.54 -19.94 -0.16
N GLY A 493 33.83 -18.86 -0.47
CA GLY A 493 33.02 -18.72 -1.67
C GLY A 493 33.84 -18.34 -2.91
N PRO A 494 33.21 -18.34 -4.10
CA PRO A 494 33.82 -17.81 -5.31
C PRO A 494 34.05 -16.31 -5.18
N VAL A 495 35.18 -15.83 -5.69
CA VAL A 495 35.49 -14.40 -5.77
C VAL A 495 34.49 -13.71 -6.70
N ILE A 496 33.89 -12.62 -6.23
CA ILE A 496 32.88 -11.84 -6.95
C ILE A 496 33.60 -10.78 -7.79
N ARG A 497 33.73 -11.04 -9.09
CA ARG A 497 34.35 -10.12 -10.05
C ARG A 497 33.26 -9.30 -10.72
N LEU A 498 33.11 -8.02 -10.37
CA LEU A 498 32.06 -7.15 -10.88
C LEU A 498 32.41 -6.55 -12.23
N ASP A 499 31.43 -6.54 -13.13
CA ASP A 499 31.54 -6.01 -14.47
C ASP A 499 30.76 -4.69 -14.65
N PRO A 500 31.14 -3.83 -15.60
CA PRO A 500 30.43 -2.59 -15.87
C PRO A 500 28.97 -2.83 -16.29
N PRO A 501 28.02 -1.96 -15.90
CA PRO A 501 26.60 -2.14 -16.18
C PRO A 501 26.30 -1.87 -17.65
N GLY A 502 25.20 -2.44 -18.13
CA GLY A 502 24.51 -2.04 -19.35
C GLY A 502 23.05 -1.68 -19.08
N THR A 503 22.34 -1.39 -20.16
CA THR A 503 20.94 -0.94 -20.12
C THR A 503 20.08 -1.73 -21.11
N VAL A 504 18.86 -2.08 -20.71
CA VAL A 504 17.81 -2.60 -21.60
C VAL A 504 16.75 -1.53 -21.75
N THR A 505 16.32 -1.25 -22.96
CA THR A 505 15.18 -0.38 -23.24
C THR A 505 14.23 -1.04 -24.22
N GLY A 506 12.97 -0.61 -24.28
CA GLY A 506 12.03 -1.11 -25.26
C GLY A 506 10.60 -0.74 -24.95
N VAL A 507 9.68 -1.36 -25.67
CA VAL A 507 8.24 -1.14 -25.55
C VAL A 507 7.55 -2.46 -25.21
N VAL A 508 6.67 -2.44 -24.21
CA VAL A 508 5.76 -3.53 -23.88
C VAL A 508 4.39 -3.27 -24.52
N THR A 509 3.89 -4.26 -25.24
CA THR A 509 2.60 -4.21 -25.95
C THR A 509 1.72 -5.36 -25.51
N ASP A 510 0.42 -5.12 -25.47
CA ASP A 510 -0.59 -6.15 -25.30
C ASP A 510 -0.78 -6.86 -26.65
N GLY A 511 -0.58 -8.18 -26.69
CA GLY A 511 -0.70 -8.98 -27.91
C GLY A 511 -2.12 -9.21 -28.39
N GLY A 512 -3.12 -9.11 -27.51
CA GLY A 512 -4.53 -9.21 -27.85
C GLY A 512 -5.07 -7.92 -28.48
N THR A 513 -4.70 -6.77 -27.93
CA THR A 513 -5.21 -5.45 -28.37
C THR A 513 -4.27 -4.66 -29.28
N GLY A 514 -2.97 -4.98 -29.25
CA GLY A 514 -1.91 -4.21 -29.91
C GLY A 514 -1.59 -2.87 -29.23
N GLN A 515 -2.20 -2.56 -28.09
CA GLN A 515 -1.99 -1.30 -27.36
C GLN A 515 -0.72 -1.35 -26.51
N PRO A 516 -0.10 -0.19 -26.21
CA PRO A 516 0.97 -0.12 -25.22
C PRO A 516 0.47 -0.48 -23.82
N VAL A 517 1.27 -1.22 -23.07
CA VAL A 517 0.97 -1.55 -21.67
C VAL A 517 1.65 -0.52 -20.79
N ALA A 518 0.88 0.34 -20.13
CA ALA A 518 1.38 1.33 -19.17
C ALA A 518 1.38 0.76 -17.74
N GLY A 519 2.28 1.26 -16.88
CA GLY A 519 2.35 0.87 -15.46
C GLY A 519 2.85 -0.55 -15.18
N ALA A 520 3.27 -1.32 -16.18
CA ALA A 520 3.87 -2.63 -15.96
C ALA A 520 5.29 -2.50 -15.41
N THR A 521 5.61 -3.23 -14.34
CA THR A 521 6.97 -3.33 -13.82
C THR A 521 7.78 -4.30 -14.68
N VAL A 522 9.00 -3.89 -15.07
CA VAL A 522 9.99 -4.71 -15.76
C VAL A 522 11.19 -4.91 -14.84
N THR A 523 11.52 -6.16 -14.52
CA THR A 523 12.54 -6.51 -13.51
C THR A 523 13.34 -7.75 -13.93
N ASN A 524 14.51 -7.97 -13.32
CA ASN A 524 15.34 -9.16 -13.55
C ASN A 524 15.04 -10.34 -12.59
N SER A 525 14.16 -10.14 -11.61
CA SER A 525 13.81 -11.10 -10.55
C SER A 525 12.30 -11.31 -10.46
N ALA A 526 11.87 -12.38 -9.79
CA ALA A 526 10.47 -12.56 -9.47
C ALA A 526 10.06 -11.61 -8.33
N ILE A 527 8.86 -11.04 -8.43
CA ILE A 527 8.33 -10.12 -7.41
C ILE A 527 7.50 -10.91 -6.41
N GLY A 528 7.97 -10.92 -5.17
CA GLY A 528 7.31 -11.58 -4.05
C GLY A 528 6.25 -10.71 -3.41
N SER A 529 5.37 -11.39 -2.69
CA SER A 529 4.48 -10.79 -1.73
C SER A 529 5.25 -10.05 -0.63
N GLY A 530 5.12 -8.73 -0.57
CA GLY A 530 5.83 -7.88 0.40
C GLY A 530 7.19 -7.36 -0.06
N SER A 531 7.65 -7.70 -1.27
CA SER A 531 8.92 -7.22 -1.82
C SER A 531 8.94 -5.69 -1.92
N GLY A 532 9.68 -5.04 -1.02
CA GLY A 532 9.96 -3.61 -1.04
C GLY A 532 10.96 -3.22 -2.14
N SER A 533 11.34 -1.93 -2.13
CA SER A 533 12.11 -1.17 -3.14
C SER A 533 13.54 -1.66 -3.48
N THR A 534 13.93 -2.90 -3.20
CA THR A 534 15.34 -3.36 -3.26
C THR A 534 15.75 -4.10 -4.54
N TYR A 535 14.87 -4.26 -5.54
CA TYR A 535 15.19 -4.98 -6.78
C TYR A 535 15.35 -4.06 -7.99
N ARG A 536 16.20 -4.47 -8.95
CA ARG A 536 16.39 -3.76 -10.23
C ARG A 536 15.12 -3.81 -11.06
N SER A 537 14.38 -2.70 -11.05
CA SER A 537 13.15 -2.56 -11.80
C SER A 537 12.98 -1.18 -12.44
N THR A 538 12.04 -1.11 -13.35
CA THR A 538 11.53 0.11 -13.97
C THR A 538 10.05 -0.10 -14.30
N GLU A 539 9.30 0.97 -14.49
CA GLU A 539 7.91 0.90 -14.93
C GLU A 539 7.77 1.41 -16.37
N THR A 540 6.91 0.76 -17.15
CA THR A 540 6.54 1.22 -18.48
C THR A 540 5.72 2.51 -18.38
N ASN A 541 6.06 3.52 -19.18
CA ASN A 541 5.28 4.76 -19.26
C ASN A 541 3.96 4.58 -20.06
N ALA A 542 3.21 5.67 -20.26
CA ALA A 542 1.95 5.66 -21.03
C ALA A 542 2.06 5.16 -22.48
N THR A 543 3.27 5.16 -23.05
CA THR A 543 3.56 4.62 -24.41
C THR A 543 4.10 3.19 -24.37
N GLY A 544 4.07 2.53 -23.21
CA GLY A 544 4.61 1.19 -22.99
C GLY A 544 6.13 1.15 -22.93
N HIS A 545 6.80 2.30 -22.98
CA HIS A 545 8.26 2.37 -23.08
C HIS A 545 8.91 2.24 -21.70
N TYR A 546 9.99 1.48 -21.60
CA TYR A 546 10.75 1.26 -20.37
C TYR A 546 12.27 1.39 -20.58
N THR A 547 13.00 1.67 -19.51
CA THR A 547 14.47 1.71 -19.50
C THR A 547 15.01 1.13 -18.20
N LEU A 548 15.50 -0.11 -18.25
CA LEU A 548 16.08 -0.83 -17.13
C LEU A 548 17.62 -0.72 -17.17
N THR A 549 18.21 -0.05 -16.20
CA THR A 549 19.67 0.20 -16.11
C THR A 549 20.32 -0.66 -15.03
N GLY A 550 21.65 -0.77 -15.08
CA GLY A 550 22.43 -1.36 -13.98
C GLY A 550 22.46 -2.89 -13.98
N LEU A 551 22.20 -3.53 -15.12
CA LEU A 551 22.40 -4.97 -15.28
C LEU A 551 23.84 -5.26 -15.71
N GLY A 552 24.47 -6.29 -15.15
CA GLY A 552 25.76 -6.78 -15.63
C GLY A 552 25.67 -7.21 -17.11
N PRO A 553 26.80 -7.23 -17.85
CA PRO A 553 26.83 -7.37 -19.30
C PRO A 553 26.63 -8.82 -19.76
N TYR A 554 25.45 -9.35 -19.47
CA TYR A 554 25.10 -10.76 -19.58
C TYR A 554 23.74 -10.97 -20.23
N ALA A 555 23.40 -12.23 -20.47
CA ALA A 555 22.09 -12.63 -20.93
C ALA A 555 21.11 -12.73 -19.75
N TRP A 556 20.07 -11.89 -19.75
CA TRP A 556 19.10 -11.78 -18.66
C TRP A 556 17.71 -12.25 -19.09
N PRO A 557 17.07 -13.17 -18.35
CA PRO A 557 15.61 -13.28 -18.39
C PRO A 557 15.02 -12.09 -17.62
N LEU A 558 14.03 -11.41 -18.20
CA LEU A 558 13.31 -10.31 -17.52
C LEU A 558 11.87 -10.74 -17.28
N LEU A 559 11.28 -10.28 -16.19
CA LEU A 559 9.88 -10.47 -15.86
C LEU A 559 9.14 -9.15 -16.09
N VAL A 560 7.99 -9.24 -16.74
CA VAL A 560 7.03 -8.15 -16.87
C VAL A 560 5.80 -8.46 -16.03
N THR A 561 5.45 -7.57 -15.11
CA THR A 561 4.28 -7.69 -14.22
C THR A 561 3.31 -6.53 -14.45
N PRO A 562 2.37 -6.67 -15.37
CA PRO A 562 1.28 -5.71 -15.58
C PRO A 562 0.16 -5.89 -14.54
N GLU A 563 -0.72 -4.90 -14.41
CA GLU A 563 -1.88 -4.97 -13.51
C GLU A 563 -3.00 -5.88 -14.03
N SER A 564 -3.27 -5.84 -15.34
CA SER A 564 -4.46 -6.46 -15.95
C SER A 564 -4.17 -7.72 -16.80
N LEU A 565 -2.91 -8.10 -16.93
CA LEU A 565 -2.45 -9.24 -17.73
C LEU A 565 -1.63 -10.21 -16.84
N PRO A 566 -1.47 -11.47 -17.25
CA PRO A 566 -0.65 -12.41 -16.47
C PRO A 566 0.82 -12.00 -16.46
N TYR A 567 1.53 -12.35 -15.39
CA TYR A 567 2.98 -12.14 -15.29
C TYR A 567 3.71 -13.06 -16.27
N GLN A 568 4.69 -12.51 -16.99
CA GLN A 568 5.39 -13.25 -18.05
C GLN A 568 6.86 -12.90 -18.06
N TRP A 569 7.69 -13.93 -18.12
CA TRP A 569 9.08 -13.77 -18.46
C TRP A 569 9.23 -13.54 -19.97
N THR A 570 10.30 -12.85 -20.32
CA THR A 570 10.73 -12.56 -21.70
C THR A 570 10.51 -13.74 -22.64
N GLY A 571 9.82 -13.47 -23.75
CA GLY A 571 9.35 -14.50 -24.69
C GLY A 571 7.98 -15.08 -24.35
N GLY A 572 7.20 -14.43 -23.48
CA GLY A 572 5.80 -14.76 -23.20
C GLY A 572 5.62 -16.08 -22.44
N VAL A 573 6.52 -16.41 -21.52
CA VAL A 573 6.47 -17.67 -20.76
C VAL A 573 6.44 -17.43 -19.26
N ALA A 574 5.70 -18.24 -18.50
CA ALA A 574 5.70 -18.12 -17.04
C ALA A 574 6.83 -18.86 -16.31
N ASN A 575 7.75 -19.50 -17.03
CA ASN A 575 8.89 -20.19 -16.42
C ASN A 575 10.20 -19.49 -16.79
N ARG A 576 10.85 -18.89 -15.78
CA ARG A 576 12.13 -18.17 -15.92
C ARG A 576 13.24 -18.99 -16.60
N THR A 577 13.29 -20.31 -16.37
CA THR A 577 14.31 -21.17 -16.98
C THR A 577 14.07 -21.47 -18.46
N ARG A 578 12.86 -21.16 -18.95
CA ARG A 578 12.47 -21.27 -20.36
C ARG A 578 12.40 -19.90 -21.06
N ALA A 579 12.58 -18.82 -20.31
CA ALA A 579 12.52 -17.47 -20.83
C ALA A 579 13.60 -17.24 -21.89
N ALA A 580 13.26 -16.46 -22.92
CA ALA A 580 14.26 -15.89 -23.80
C ALA A 580 15.15 -14.94 -22.98
N THR A 581 16.42 -14.84 -23.33
CA THR A 581 17.33 -13.93 -22.61
C THR A 581 17.69 -12.72 -23.47
N VAL A 582 17.73 -11.55 -22.84
CA VAL A 582 18.21 -10.31 -23.45
C VAL A 582 19.71 -10.15 -23.15
N THR A 583 20.55 -10.15 -24.18
CA THR A 583 22.01 -9.98 -24.01
C THR A 583 22.34 -8.51 -23.85
N VAL A 584 22.74 -8.13 -22.64
CA VAL A 584 23.10 -6.75 -22.27
C VAL A 584 24.59 -6.51 -22.54
N PRO A 585 24.96 -5.48 -23.31
CA PRO A 585 26.36 -5.10 -23.52
C PRO A 585 26.89 -4.20 -22.40
N ALA A 586 28.19 -4.32 -22.08
CA ALA A 586 28.84 -3.46 -21.10
C ALA A 586 28.85 -1.99 -21.55
N GLY A 587 28.43 -1.08 -20.68
CA GLY A 587 28.39 0.37 -20.90
C GLY A 587 27.46 0.83 -22.02
N ALA A 588 26.60 -0.05 -22.55
CA ALA A 588 25.76 0.24 -23.70
C ALA A 588 24.30 -0.19 -23.50
N THR A 589 23.44 0.31 -24.38
CA THR A 589 21.99 0.06 -24.36
C THR A 589 21.63 -0.95 -25.44
N VAL A 590 20.81 -1.94 -25.08
CA VAL A 590 20.17 -2.88 -26.02
C VAL A 590 18.66 -2.66 -26.03
N THR A 591 18.04 -2.81 -27.20
CA THR A 591 16.58 -2.72 -27.34
C THR A 591 15.96 -4.12 -27.31
N TYR A 592 14.93 -4.30 -26.48
CA TYR A 592 14.08 -5.49 -26.45
C TYR A 592 12.62 -5.06 -26.30
N ASN A 593 11.80 -5.33 -27.32
CA ASN A 593 10.36 -5.09 -27.24
C ASN A 593 9.67 -6.39 -26.87
N ASP A 594 8.69 -6.33 -25.98
CA ASP A 594 7.91 -7.48 -25.55
C ASP A 594 6.44 -7.33 -25.97
N THR A 595 5.81 -8.47 -26.27
CA THR A 595 4.39 -8.54 -26.62
C THR A 595 3.75 -9.59 -25.73
N LEU A 596 2.96 -9.12 -24.77
CA LEU A 596 2.37 -9.93 -23.72
C LEU A 596 1.17 -10.74 -24.26
N SER A 597 1.02 -11.97 -23.78
CA SER A 597 -0.15 -12.81 -24.07
C SER A 597 -1.25 -12.63 -23.03
N ASP A 598 -2.51 -12.69 -23.44
CA ASP A 598 -3.68 -12.64 -22.54
C ASP A 598 -3.74 -13.83 -21.55
N GLY A 599 -3.07 -14.93 -21.88
CA GLY A 599 -3.06 -16.15 -21.05
C GLY A 599 -4.45 -16.76 -20.86
N VAL A 600 -4.70 -17.26 -19.64
CA VAL A 600 -5.98 -17.82 -19.20
C VAL A 600 -6.28 -17.35 -17.78
N THR A 601 -7.55 -17.39 -17.36
CA THR A 601 -7.94 -17.08 -15.98
C THR A 601 -8.20 -18.36 -15.18
N VAL A 602 -7.60 -18.45 -13.99
CA VAL A 602 -8.01 -19.41 -12.96
C VAL A 602 -8.93 -18.68 -11.98
N SER A 603 -10.16 -19.16 -11.82
CA SER A 603 -11.16 -18.51 -10.97
C SER A 603 -11.93 -19.50 -10.10
N GLY A 604 -12.46 -19.01 -8.99
CA GLY A 604 -13.28 -19.81 -8.08
C GLY A 604 -13.40 -19.16 -6.71
N THR A 605 -13.70 -19.96 -5.69
CA THR A 605 -13.83 -19.48 -4.31
C THR A 605 -12.85 -20.17 -3.37
N VAL A 606 -12.32 -19.44 -2.39
CA VAL A 606 -11.55 -19.97 -1.26
C VAL A 606 -12.42 -19.98 0.00
N ARG A 607 -12.53 -21.15 0.64
CA ARG A 607 -13.34 -21.37 1.85
C ARG A 607 -12.56 -22.07 2.95
N HIS A 608 -12.92 -21.81 4.20
CA HIS A 608 -12.48 -22.58 5.37
C HIS A 608 -13.16 -23.96 5.38
N ALA A 609 -12.64 -24.87 6.21
CA ALA A 609 -13.20 -26.22 6.37
C ALA A 609 -14.67 -26.24 6.85
N ASP A 610 -15.10 -25.21 7.57
CA ASP A 610 -16.48 -25.01 8.02
C ASP A 610 -17.42 -24.42 6.94
N GLY A 611 -16.87 -24.11 5.76
CA GLY A 611 -17.60 -23.56 4.61
C GLY A 611 -17.67 -22.03 4.55
N THR A 612 -17.18 -21.32 5.58
CA THR A 612 -17.10 -19.85 5.56
C THR A 612 -16.10 -19.36 4.52
N PRO A 613 -16.33 -18.20 3.88
CA PRO A 613 -15.40 -17.65 2.89
C PRO A 613 -14.15 -17.07 3.55
N TYR A 614 -13.01 -17.16 2.86
CA TYR A 614 -11.84 -16.34 3.20
C TYR A 614 -12.12 -14.89 2.79
N SER A 615 -12.65 -14.11 3.72
CA SER A 615 -12.95 -12.69 3.53
C SER A 615 -11.68 -11.85 3.74
N SER A 616 -11.21 -11.15 2.70
CA SER A 616 -10.03 -10.28 2.72
C SER A 616 -8.68 -11.02 2.82
N GLY A 617 -7.99 -11.09 1.69
CA GLY A 617 -6.69 -11.75 1.55
C GLY A 617 -6.24 -11.76 0.09
N ARG A 618 -5.21 -12.54 -0.20
CA ARG A 618 -4.75 -12.78 -1.56
C ARG A 618 -4.44 -14.25 -1.82
N ILE A 619 -4.45 -14.60 -3.09
CA ILE A 619 -3.96 -15.88 -3.62
C ILE A 619 -2.77 -15.62 -4.54
N THR A 620 -1.67 -16.33 -4.29
CA THR A 620 -0.44 -16.23 -5.07
C THR A 620 -0.14 -17.58 -5.74
N ALA A 621 0.08 -17.57 -7.05
CA ALA A 621 0.51 -18.73 -7.81
C ALA A 621 2.03 -18.77 -7.94
N TYR A 622 2.61 -19.92 -7.59
CA TYR A 622 4.04 -20.20 -7.68
C TYR A 622 4.30 -21.24 -8.76
N ASN A 623 5.23 -20.98 -9.67
CA ASN A 623 5.63 -21.95 -10.67
C ASN A 623 6.24 -23.19 -10.02
N VAL A 624 5.76 -24.40 -10.33
CA VAL A 624 6.24 -25.64 -9.69
C VAL A 624 7.73 -25.90 -9.93
N GLY A 625 8.26 -25.52 -11.10
CA GLY A 625 9.64 -25.82 -11.48
C GLY A 625 10.66 -24.85 -10.92
N THR A 626 10.32 -23.55 -10.87
CA THR A 626 11.25 -22.53 -10.35
C THR A 626 10.95 -22.14 -8.91
N GLY A 627 9.71 -22.26 -8.45
CA GLY A 627 9.26 -21.70 -7.19
C GLY A 627 9.05 -20.19 -7.22
N ASP A 628 9.13 -19.57 -8.41
CA ASP A 628 8.92 -18.14 -8.57
C ASP A 628 7.42 -17.81 -8.49
N PRO A 629 7.00 -16.73 -7.80
CA PRO A 629 5.65 -16.19 -7.92
C PRO A 629 5.41 -15.68 -9.35
N ILE A 630 4.31 -16.12 -9.96
CA ILE A 630 4.00 -15.89 -11.38
C ILE A 630 2.55 -15.39 -11.58
N GLY A 631 1.90 -14.97 -10.49
CA GLY A 631 0.59 -14.34 -10.51
C GLY A 631 0.07 -14.16 -9.09
N VAL A 632 -0.68 -13.08 -8.89
CA VAL A 632 -1.36 -12.76 -7.63
C VAL A 632 -2.76 -12.24 -7.94
N ALA A 633 -3.72 -12.58 -7.08
CA ALA A 633 -5.07 -12.03 -7.14
C ALA A 633 -5.57 -11.74 -5.73
N GLN A 634 -6.34 -10.67 -5.59
CA GLN A 634 -7.04 -10.35 -4.35
C GLN A 634 -8.27 -11.24 -4.19
N LEU A 635 -8.57 -11.61 -2.95
CA LEU A 635 -9.79 -12.34 -2.59
C LEU A 635 -10.92 -11.34 -2.33
N GLY A 636 -12.06 -11.55 -2.98
CA GLY A 636 -13.30 -10.85 -2.67
C GLY A 636 -13.78 -11.15 -1.24
N SER A 637 -14.70 -10.34 -0.73
CA SER A 637 -15.29 -10.54 0.61
C SER A 637 -16.03 -11.89 0.74
N ASP A 638 -16.48 -12.46 -0.37
CA ASP A 638 -17.10 -13.78 -0.48
C ASP A 638 -16.10 -14.92 -0.79
N GLY A 639 -14.81 -14.61 -0.77
CA GLY A 639 -13.72 -15.54 -1.07
C GLY A 639 -13.51 -15.81 -2.56
N THR A 640 -14.19 -15.09 -3.46
CA THR A 640 -13.98 -15.22 -4.91
C THR A 640 -12.60 -14.72 -5.34
N TYR A 641 -12.04 -15.31 -6.38
CA TYR A 641 -10.80 -14.84 -7.00
C TYR A 641 -10.82 -15.00 -8.52
N HIS A 642 -10.06 -14.12 -9.18
CA HIS A 642 -9.77 -14.16 -10.60
C HIS A 642 -8.26 -13.97 -10.79
N LEU A 643 -7.57 -15.04 -11.18
CA LEU A 643 -6.12 -15.10 -11.25
C LEU A 643 -5.65 -15.30 -12.70
N PRO A 644 -5.21 -14.24 -13.39
CA PRO A 644 -4.64 -14.35 -14.74
C PRO A 644 -3.29 -15.07 -14.69
N LEU A 645 -3.12 -16.12 -15.50
CA LEU A 645 -1.88 -16.89 -15.61
C LEU A 645 -1.56 -17.22 -17.07
N ILE A 646 -0.28 -17.37 -17.39
CA ILE A 646 0.12 -18.01 -18.65
C ILE A 646 -0.15 -19.51 -18.56
N GLY A 647 -0.80 -20.07 -19.58
CA GLY A 647 -1.04 -21.51 -19.64
C GLY A 647 0.21 -22.33 -19.93
N SER A 648 0.07 -23.65 -20.03
CA SER A 648 1.17 -24.62 -20.24
C SER A 648 2.18 -24.72 -19.08
N GLN A 649 1.72 -24.46 -17.85
CA GLN A 649 2.53 -24.60 -16.65
C GLN A 649 1.75 -25.24 -15.52
N ASN A 650 2.50 -25.75 -14.54
CA ASN A 650 1.96 -26.23 -13.28
C ASN A 650 2.28 -25.22 -12.19
N VAL A 651 1.28 -24.89 -11.39
CA VAL A 651 1.40 -23.90 -10.33
C VAL A 651 1.01 -24.52 -8.99
N LYS A 652 1.55 -23.96 -7.90
CA LYS A 652 1.10 -24.22 -6.53
C LYS A 652 0.53 -22.93 -5.97
N LEU A 653 -0.59 -23.02 -5.27
CA LEU A 653 -1.32 -21.87 -4.79
C LEU A 653 -1.07 -21.69 -3.30
N TYR A 654 -0.71 -20.46 -2.91
CA TYR A 654 -0.58 -20.05 -1.52
C TYR A 654 -1.62 -18.98 -1.23
N ILE A 655 -2.35 -19.16 -0.13
CA ILE A 655 -3.42 -18.29 0.30
C ILE A 655 -2.93 -17.55 1.54
N GLU A 656 -3.16 -16.24 1.59
CA GLU A 656 -2.85 -15.40 2.74
C GLU A 656 -4.06 -14.56 3.11
N SER A 657 -4.57 -14.72 4.33
CA SER A 657 -5.51 -13.76 4.93
C SER A 657 -4.77 -12.52 5.43
N TYR A 658 -5.37 -11.34 5.25
CA TYR A 658 -4.86 -10.11 5.84
C TYR A 658 -5.26 -9.93 7.31
N THR A 659 -6.22 -10.73 7.78
CA THR A 659 -6.82 -10.59 9.11
C THR A 659 -6.33 -11.66 10.10
N SER A 660 -5.68 -12.71 9.62
CA SER A 660 -5.23 -13.81 10.49
C SER A 660 -3.93 -14.42 10.02
N THR A 661 -2.98 -14.51 10.95
CA THR A 661 -1.67 -15.15 10.72
C THR A 661 -1.75 -16.69 10.75
N ARG A 662 -2.87 -17.25 11.20
CA ARG A 662 -3.16 -18.69 11.16
C ARG A 662 -3.88 -19.09 9.86
N ASP A 663 -4.57 -18.15 9.22
CA ASP A 663 -5.31 -18.37 7.97
C ASP A 663 -4.45 -18.07 6.74
N ARG A 664 -3.31 -18.74 6.69
CA ARG A 664 -2.42 -18.76 5.52
C ARG A 664 -1.90 -20.16 5.30
N GLY A 665 -1.76 -20.57 4.05
CA GLY A 665 -1.33 -21.92 3.76
C GLY A 665 -1.29 -22.27 2.29
N TRP A 666 -0.76 -23.46 2.02
CA TRP A 666 -0.68 -24.01 0.68
C TRP A 666 -1.93 -24.83 0.36
N TYR A 667 -2.43 -24.68 -0.87
CA TYR A 667 -3.49 -25.54 -1.35
C TYR A 667 -3.04 -27.02 -1.37
N GLY A 668 -3.73 -27.86 -0.60
CA GLY A 668 -3.51 -29.30 -0.56
C GLY A 668 -2.13 -29.71 -0.02
N GLY A 669 -1.52 -28.93 0.87
CA GLY A 669 -0.26 -29.26 1.54
C GLY A 669 0.10 -28.26 2.66
N THR A 670 1.16 -28.55 3.41
CA THR A 670 1.62 -27.70 4.52
C THR A 670 2.79 -26.78 4.13
N ASP A 671 3.44 -27.07 3.00
CA ASP A 671 4.56 -26.33 2.46
C ASP A 671 4.58 -26.41 0.92
N PHE A 672 5.46 -25.64 0.29
CA PHE A 672 5.61 -25.68 -1.17
C PHE A 672 5.93 -27.07 -1.70
N ALA A 673 6.62 -27.94 -0.97
CA ALA A 673 6.98 -29.28 -1.45
C ALA A 673 5.75 -30.20 -1.51
N SER A 674 4.93 -30.19 -0.46
CA SER A 674 3.73 -31.01 -0.28
C SER A 674 2.49 -30.46 -0.97
N ALA A 675 2.45 -29.17 -1.30
CA ALA A 675 1.30 -28.53 -1.95
C ALA A 675 0.87 -29.23 -3.23
N THR A 676 -0.44 -29.28 -3.48
CA THR A 676 -1.02 -29.90 -4.66
C THR A 676 -0.76 -29.04 -5.91
N PRO A 677 -0.11 -29.57 -6.95
CA PRO A 677 0.07 -28.85 -8.20
C PRO A 677 -1.25 -28.72 -8.96
N VAL A 678 -1.45 -27.56 -9.60
CA VAL A 678 -2.58 -27.24 -10.47
C VAL A 678 -2.06 -27.06 -11.88
N ASP A 679 -2.58 -27.86 -12.82
CA ASP A 679 -2.23 -27.77 -14.23
C ASP A 679 -3.02 -26.63 -14.90
N VAL A 680 -2.32 -25.61 -15.39
CA VAL A 680 -2.94 -24.44 -16.05
C VAL A 680 -2.99 -24.68 -17.57
N PRO A 681 -4.18 -24.84 -18.17
CA PRO A 681 -4.35 -25.10 -19.60
C PRO A 681 -3.99 -23.86 -20.45
N VAL A 682 -3.72 -24.07 -21.74
CA VAL A 682 -3.19 -23.01 -22.65
C VAL A 682 -4.24 -22.03 -23.16
N HIS A 683 -5.49 -22.48 -23.34
CA HIS A 683 -6.54 -21.72 -24.04
C HIS A 683 -7.94 -21.89 -23.42
N LYS A 684 -8.00 -22.21 -22.14
CA LYS A 684 -9.28 -22.48 -21.47
C LYS A 684 -9.22 -21.99 -20.03
N ASP A 685 -10.16 -21.15 -19.63
CA ASP A 685 -10.25 -20.77 -18.23
C ASP A 685 -10.52 -22.00 -17.34
N LEU A 686 -9.94 -21.96 -16.14
CA LEU A 686 -10.04 -23.03 -15.16
C LEU A 686 -10.88 -22.56 -13.98
N SER A 687 -11.95 -23.29 -13.70
CA SER A 687 -12.69 -23.11 -12.45
C SER A 687 -12.11 -24.03 -11.37
N LEU A 688 -11.68 -23.47 -10.24
CA LEU A 688 -11.10 -24.19 -9.12
C LEU A 688 -11.62 -23.61 -7.80
N ASN A 689 -12.42 -24.38 -7.07
CA ASN A 689 -12.80 -24.02 -5.71
C ASN A 689 -11.82 -24.66 -4.72
N ILE A 690 -11.36 -23.86 -3.76
CA ILE A 690 -10.35 -24.22 -2.77
C ILE A 690 -11.01 -24.30 -1.39
N THR A 691 -10.74 -25.37 -0.67
CA THR A 691 -11.06 -25.49 0.75
C THR A 691 -9.75 -25.64 1.51
N MET A 692 -9.47 -24.68 2.41
CA MET A 692 -8.33 -24.71 3.31
C MET A 692 -8.65 -25.61 4.52
N GLY A 693 -7.68 -26.39 4.95
CA GLY A 693 -7.84 -27.40 6.01
C GLY A 693 -6.95 -27.14 7.23
#